data_AF-A0A418EHL4-F1
#
_entry.id   AF-A0A418EHL4-F1
#
_cell.length_a   1.000
_cell.length_b   1.000
_cell.length_c   1.000
_cell.angle_alpha   90.00
_cell.angle_beta   90.00
_cell.angle_gamma   90.00
#
_symmetry.space_group_name_H-M   'P 1'
#
loop_
_entity.id
_entity.type
_entity.pdbx_description
1 polymer ?
#
loop_
_entity_poly.entity_id
_entity_poly.type
_entity_poly.pdbx_seq_one_letter_code
_entity_poly.pdbx_strand_id
1 'polypeptide(L)'
;MFVTFTTDSSVTLDGITLNVESFDAAKDTPRVTQIPCPSHQNISCANNGICTGASGLCLCSVGYTGEDCSQRILCTNGLVCADGSAFSGPDEVVMLVDAKQGNDERGTGAVMNATAHGTASKAVRSLAKALELLSSFPSTKKKTILLYPGEYVGAINCDVQISNAQIDIRGVYGASLTVFTCPEGQWSVDGGMVSITGVTFQSRETDSAQLSVTGGGMLKLFQSSVRGGVGSSELGGGIYVELSSVYLEQSVVSQCSANYGGAIYAYNSSVTLNNSRITDNLALLDGGGIYADGSSAVSGWNSFIQSNSATRYGGGVFALGLANVLWSDPLGPLEIALNVASYGGGVAINGSLASSNVRLTSNNATTDGGGLYLLTSSSVSDSNSVIMLNHAMQSGGGVFTLSDQSLWFSHSTVSHNSAKWGGGMAIHDTTCVVTGVTIHECTSELHGGGLSVVNSIVELVLVVITHNTANASGGGVYLRTAALTGPVDIAENAAGMSGGGIFIQGESTLQLASISRCTAPNGGGFHAISSSALQLNSVTVANCTATQHGGGGVLENVRAVTDSFVVQDNAATFGGGLHVDGAHLVTGTGLGRCVIQFNQAAFGGGVSALSSPSPSSFTSVTLQNNIAHDKGGAMFAQLCTVGLVDVFVDSCSTPGQGGGLYLLESTVEHSNVLVQHCSATDGGGVFLSSASLEPPGALTGFISLSHNEANTMGGNIHLANHSSMSYVNSMNGTAWRGGGVSGSQWSGTCAFCIVADSEANQGGGMYLYDSSIYLTHSSIRRNFGVQGGGMYLNYASVSHDRVVVEHNVAAEGPGFWIGNTTTVSSQTGTYSMLTGNYFDNATAEYFGGANVFIGEAVTGFELANWNISAGQAYRGGGAFVSNGASGAFRTCLFQFNLASSEGGGVFVMESTTLTIESCLFDSNVAPSGAALLVNSDASFSYSSANVTVIDTVIANHKGSMHGAFRVLSANVNVIRCDFTNNSVDGGGFGGAVSLKSTRFAFTASTFSHNSATQGATVYLESNSQGTFTSCTLSGNCASMNSVPIATHGGVLYIGKESSATLAGSTVVTCGSAVFGGGIYVATATLTIRDESSIVTHRATQFDAKYDGGGIYIQRNSKLIGKNATVDGNTVTNDGAAIYIASGKNSVVLNASV
;
A
#
# COMPACT_ATOMS: atom_id res chain seq x y z
N MET A 1 -53.01 -82.35 -26.69
CA MET A 1 -52.75 -81.22 -25.77
C MET A 1 -51.70 -80.36 -26.46
N PHE A 2 -52.06 -79.19 -26.97
CA PHE A 2 -51.06 -78.24 -27.50
C PHE A 2 -50.67 -77.31 -26.37
N VAL A 3 -49.40 -77.37 -25.96
CA VAL A 3 -48.81 -76.42 -25.01
C VAL A 3 -47.92 -75.50 -25.83
N THR A 4 -48.18 -74.20 -25.78
CA THR A 4 -47.36 -73.18 -26.44
C THR A 4 -46.58 -72.44 -25.37
N PHE A 5 -45.27 -72.30 -25.56
CA PHE A 5 -44.38 -71.57 -24.66
C PHE A 5 -43.92 -70.28 -25.32
N THR A 6 -43.92 -69.18 -24.56
CA THR A 6 -43.30 -67.90 -24.93
C THR A 6 -42.28 -67.55 -23.85
N THR A 7 -41.05 -67.23 -24.24
CA THR A 7 -39.93 -66.92 -23.35
C THR A 7 -39.48 -65.47 -23.53
N ASP A 8 -38.91 -64.87 -22.49
CA ASP A 8 -38.21 -63.60 -22.57
C ASP A 8 -36.68 -63.80 -22.71
N SER A 9 -35.92 -62.71 -22.77
CA SER A 9 -34.47 -62.73 -22.95
C SER A 9 -33.68 -63.36 -21.79
N SER A 10 -34.31 -63.64 -20.65
CA SER A 10 -33.65 -64.28 -19.50
C SER A 10 -33.48 -65.79 -19.68
N VAL A 11 -34.16 -66.40 -20.66
CA VAL A 11 -34.12 -67.86 -20.94
C VAL A 11 -33.40 -68.18 -22.25
N THR A 12 -32.87 -67.16 -22.94
CA THR A 12 -32.01 -67.38 -24.10
C THR A 12 -30.74 -68.09 -23.64
N LEU A 13 -30.56 -69.34 -24.09
CA LEU A 13 -29.35 -70.18 -24.01
C LEU A 13 -29.23 -71.21 -22.88
N ASP A 14 -30.15 -71.29 -21.90
CA ASP A 14 -30.09 -72.35 -20.86
C ASP A 14 -30.73 -73.68 -21.27
N GLY A 15 -31.46 -73.72 -22.39
CA GLY A 15 -32.15 -74.93 -22.86
C GLY A 15 -33.35 -75.33 -21.99
N ILE A 16 -34.25 -76.14 -22.54
CA ILE A 16 -35.42 -76.67 -21.82
C ILE A 16 -35.25 -78.19 -21.71
N THR A 17 -35.26 -78.72 -20.49
CA THR A 17 -35.28 -80.18 -20.26
C THR A 17 -36.71 -80.62 -19.92
N LEU A 18 -37.28 -81.50 -20.75
CA LEU A 18 -38.57 -82.15 -20.53
C LEU A 18 -38.32 -83.54 -19.92
N ASN A 19 -38.55 -83.69 -18.62
CA ASN A 19 -38.56 -84.99 -17.98
C ASN A 19 -39.96 -85.61 -18.05
N VAL A 20 -40.05 -86.80 -18.65
CA VAL A 20 -41.24 -87.66 -18.61
C VAL A 20 -40.91 -88.84 -17.72
N GLU A 21 -41.58 -88.94 -16.57
CA GLU A 21 -41.44 -90.08 -15.67
C GLU A 21 -42.62 -91.05 -15.85
N SER A 22 -42.32 -92.33 -16.05
CA SER A 22 -43.29 -93.42 -15.92
C SER A 22 -43.04 -94.17 -14.62
N PHE A 23 -44.05 -94.32 -13.77
CA PHE A 23 -43.97 -95.04 -12.50
C PHE A 23 -44.17 -96.55 -12.69
N ASP A 24 -43.26 -97.35 -12.13
CA ASP A 24 -43.49 -98.77 -11.82
C ASP A 24 -43.67 -98.92 -10.30
N ALA A 25 -44.78 -99.54 -9.89
CA ALA A 25 -45.22 -99.61 -8.51
C ALA A 25 -44.64 -100.83 -7.78
N ALA A 26 -43.30 -100.93 -7.68
CA ALA A 26 -42.64 -101.82 -6.71
C ALA A 26 -41.11 -101.62 -6.65
N LYS A 27 -40.62 -100.58 -5.92
CA LYS A 27 -39.43 -100.60 -5.03
C LYS A 27 -38.95 -99.18 -4.71
N ASP A 28 -38.67 -98.98 -3.42
CA ASP A 28 -38.20 -97.73 -2.81
C ASP A 28 -36.65 -97.71 -2.79
N THR A 29 -36.03 -96.95 -3.70
CA THR A 29 -34.69 -96.28 -3.61
C THR A 29 -34.24 -95.81 -5.00
N PRO A 30 -33.83 -94.54 -5.19
CA PRO A 30 -33.08 -94.12 -6.37
C PRO A 30 -31.58 -94.47 -6.19
N ARG A 31 -31.06 -95.34 -7.05
CA ARG A 31 -29.63 -95.41 -7.38
C ARG A 31 -29.42 -94.75 -8.75
N VAL A 32 -28.46 -93.84 -8.84
CA VAL A 32 -27.83 -93.48 -10.13
C VAL A 32 -26.72 -94.50 -10.37
N THR A 33 -26.85 -95.29 -11.43
CA THR A 33 -25.82 -96.24 -11.89
C THR A 33 -25.35 -95.77 -13.25
N GLN A 34 -24.04 -95.54 -13.40
CA GLN A 34 -23.40 -95.68 -14.71
C GLN A 34 -23.43 -97.17 -15.10
N ILE A 35 -23.96 -97.50 -16.28
CA ILE A 35 -23.89 -98.85 -16.88
C ILE A 35 -23.31 -98.69 -18.30
N PRO A 36 -22.33 -99.52 -18.70
CA PRO A 36 -21.82 -99.58 -20.07
C PRO A 36 -22.85 -100.15 -21.05
N CYS A 37 -22.77 -99.75 -22.32
CA CYS A 37 -23.70 -100.08 -23.41
C CYS A 37 -24.26 -101.53 -23.40
N PRO A 38 -25.58 -101.73 -23.23
CA PRO A 38 -26.25 -103.00 -23.53
C PRO A 38 -26.73 -103.03 -25.00
N SER A 39 -26.63 -104.20 -25.62
CA SER A 39 -26.69 -104.41 -27.08
C SER A 39 -28.04 -104.21 -27.79
N HIS A 40 -29.12 -103.75 -27.13
CA HIS A 40 -30.41 -103.59 -27.82
C HIS A 40 -31.29 -102.52 -27.15
N GLN A 41 -31.13 -101.24 -27.50
CA GLN A 41 -32.18 -100.21 -27.73
C GLN A 41 -31.54 -98.79 -27.85
N ASN A 42 -32.14 -97.94 -28.70
CA ASN A 42 -31.66 -96.59 -29.07
C ASN A 42 -31.46 -95.66 -27.86
N ILE A 43 -30.23 -95.55 -27.35
CA ILE A 43 -29.82 -94.53 -26.38
C ILE A 43 -29.09 -93.41 -27.14
N SER A 44 -29.47 -92.16 -26.86
CA SER A 44 -28.93 -90.96 -27.50
C SER A 44 -27.66 -90.47 -26.82
N CYS A 45 -26.61 -90.18 -27.60
CA CYS A 45 -25.35 -89.62 -27.10
C CYS A 45 -25.54 -88.12 -26.81
N ALA A 46 -25.67 -87.76 -25.53
CA ALA A 46 -25.98 -86.40 -25.06
C ALA A 46 -27.14 -85.71 -25.81
N ASN A 47 -28.11 -86.49 -26.32
CA ASN A 47 -29.20 -86.02 -27.20
C ASN A 47 -28.78 -85.47 -28.58
N ASN A 48 -27.49 -85.55 -28.95
CA ASN A 48 -26.91 -84.97 -30.16
C ASN A 48 -26.13 -85.99 -31.02
N GLY A 49 -26.28 -87.30 -30.78
CA GLY A 49 -25.66 -88.35 -31.58
C GLY A 49 -26.28 -89.73 -31.37
N ILE A 50 -25.85 -90.72 -32.17
CA ILE A 50 -26.35 -92.10 -32.14
C ILE A 50 -25.22 -93.06 -31.75
N CYS A 51 -25.45 -93.93 -30.78
CA CYS A 51 -24.48 -94.95 -30.34
C CYS A 51 -24.44 -96.13 -31.33
N THR A 52 -23.24 -96.62 -31.70
CA THR A 52 -23.07 -97.74 -32.65
C THR A 52 -22.85 -99.08 -31.93
N GLY A 53 -23.79 -100.02 -32.11
CA GLY A 53 -24.02 -101.20 -31.26
C GLY A 53 -22.97 -102.33 -31.21
N ALA A 54 -21.72 -102.11 -31.63
CA ALA A 54 -20.63 -103.09 -31.47
C ALA A 54 -19.31 -102.50 -30.96
N SER A 55 -19.14 -101.17 -31.02
CA SER A 55 -17.89 -100.49 -30.61
C SER A 55 -18.05 -99.62 -29.36
N GLY A 56 -19.29 -99.33 -28.95
CA GLY A 56 -19.57 -98.40 -27.85
C GLY A 56 -19.30 -96.93 -28.19
N LEU A 57 -18.95 -96.59 -29.44
CA LEU A 57 -18.65 -95.23 -29.88
C LEU A 57 -19.90 -94.46 -30.33
N CYS A 58 -19.98 -93.18 -29.96
CA CYS A 58 -21.00 -92.24 -30.43
C CYS A 58 -20.67 -91.63 -31.78
N LEU A 59 -21.66 -91.61 -32.69
CA LEU A 59 -21.61 -90.89 -33.95
C LEU A 59 -22.39 -89.57 -33.79
N CYS A 60 -21.70 -88.44 -33.85
CA CYS A 60 -22.33 -87.14 -33.61
C CYS A 60 -23.13 -86.63 -34.80
N SER A 61 -24.26 -85.99 -34.50
CA SER A 61 -25.07 -85.27 -35.48
C SER A 61 -24.28 -84.08 -36.04
N VAL A 62 -24.60 -83.68 -37.27
CA VAL A 62 -23.95 -82.53 -37.93
C VAL A 62 -23.99 -81.32 -37.00
N GLY A 63 -22.83 -80.69 -36.78
CA GLY A 63 -22.68 -79.56 -35.86
C GLY A 63 -22.28 -79.94 -34.43
N TYR A 64 -22.06 -81.21 -34.12
CA TYR A 64 -21.57 -81.70 -32.82
C TYR A 64 -20.33 -82.59 -32.97
N THR A 65 -19.47 -82.56 -31.96
CA THR A 65 -18.21 -83.30 -31.84
C THR A 65 -18.02 -83.79 -30.40
N GLY A 66 -16.94 -84.54 -30.13
CA GLY A 66 -16.69 -85.17 -28.83
C GLY A 66 -17.16 -86.63 -28.77
N GLU A 67 -16.70 -87.39 -27.77
CA GLU A 67 -16.96 -88.84 -27.67
C GLU A 67 -18.37 -89.19 -27.18
N ASP A 68 -19.08 -88.22 -26.58
CA ASP A 68 -20.48 -88.30 -26.18
C ASP A 68 -21.40 -87.33 -26.97
N CYS A 69 -20.84 -86.60 -27.94
CA CYS A 69 -21.52 -85.59 -28.76
C CYS A 69 -22.06 -84.38 -28.00
N SER A 70 -21.51 -84.09 -26.82
CA SER A 70 -21.90 -82.94 -26.00
C SER A 70 -21.36 -81.60 -26.51
N GLN A 71 -20.29 -81.60 -27.31
CA GLN A 71 -19.61 -80.39 -27.76
C GLN A 71 -20.13 -79.91 -29.12
N ARG A 72 -20.49 -78.63 -29.23
CA ARG A 72 -21.00 -78.04 -30.49
C ARG A 72 -19.85 -77.50 -31.33
N ILE A 73 -19.82 -77.77 -32.64
CA ILE A 73 -18.79 -77.26 -33.55
C ILE A 73 -18.87 -75.71 -33.65
N LEU A 74 -17.74 -75.05 -33.38
CA LEU A 74 -17.61 -73.59 -33.43
C LEU A 74 -16.80 -73.12 -34.64
N CYS A 75 -17.21 -72.00 -35.21
CA CYS A 75 -16.48 -71.31 -36.27
C CYS A 75 -15.37 -70.43 -35.68
N THR A 76 -14.39 -70.03 -36.50
CA THR A 76 -13.27 -69.14 -36.12
C THR A 76 -13.73 -67.78 -35.58
N ASN A 77 -14.95 -67.37 -35.91
CA ASN A 77 -15.62 -66.18 -35.37
C ASN A 77 -16.41 -66.44 -34.06
N GLY A 78 -16.33 -67.63 -33.49
CA GLY A 78 -17.04 -68.00 -32.25
C GLY A 78 -18.54 -68.30 -32.43
N LEU A 79 -19.08 -68.18 -33.65
CA LEU A 79 -20.49 -68.49 -33.91
C LEU A 79 -20.68 -69.97 -34.25
N VAL A 80 -21.93 -70.42 -34.18
CA VAL A 80 -22.34 -71.76 -34.65
C VAL A 80 -22.19 -71.81 -36.17
N CYS A 81 -21.38 -72.75 -36.67
CA CYS A 81 -21.24 -72.96 -38.11
C CYS A 81 -22.54 -73.49 -38.71
N ALA A 82 -23.09 -72.79 -39.70
CA ALA A 82 -24.33 -73.18 -40.36
C ALA A 82 -24.20 -74.47 -41.20
N ASP A 83 -22.97 -74.88 -41.54
CA ASP A 83 -22.62 -76.04 -42.37
C ASP A 83 -21.99 -77.20 -41.58
N GLY A 84 -21.78 -77.06 -40.27
CA GLY A 84 -21.20 -78.10 -39.42
C GLY A 84 -19.68 -78.33 -39.59
N SER A 85 -18.95 -77.44 -40.25
CA SER A 85 -17.47 -77.52 -40.36
C SER A 85 -16.76 -76.54 -39.43
N ALA A 86 -16.02 -77.04 -38.43
CA ALA A 86 -14.95 -76.27 -37.79
C ALA A 86 -13.71 -76.31 -38.68
N PHE A 87 -13.06 -75.17 -38.87
CA PHE A 87 -11.93 -75.03 -39.79
C PHE A 87 -10.60 -75.30 -39.10
N SER A 88 -9.92 -76.36 -39.51
CA SER A 88 -8.47 -76.33 -39.72
C SER A 88 -8.22 -76.38 -41.23
N GLY A 89 -7.84 -75.24 -41.81
CA GLY A 89 -7.64 -75.05 -43.25
C GLY A 89 -6.15 -75.15 -43.65
N PRO A 90 -5.80 -74.86 -44.93
CA PRO A 90 -4.40 -74.80 -45.33
C PRO A 90 -3.60 -73.77 -44.50
N ASP A 91 -4.22 -72.67 -44.09
CA ASP A 91 -3.51 -71.52 -43.49
C ASP A 91 -3.76 -71.30 -41.98
N GLU A 92 -4.76 -71.96 -41.37
CA GLU A 92 -5.14 -71.78 -39.96
C GLU A 92 -5.40 -73.12 -39.27
N VAL A 93 -4.94 -73.25 -38.02
CA VAL A 93 -5.20 -74.38 -37.13
C VAL A 93 -5.95 -73.89 -35.91
N VAL A 94 -7.15 -74.45 -35.70
CA VAL A 94 -8.00 -74.15 -34.55
C VAL A 94 -8.00 -75.34 -33.60
N MET A 95 -7.77 -75.07 -32.31
CA MET A 95 -8.00 -76.01 -31.22
C MET A 95 -9.16 -75.53 -30.35
N LEU A 96 -9.94 -76.48 -29.83
CA LEU A 96 -11.04 -76.21 -28.92
C LEU A 96 -10.66 -76.66 -27.51
N VAL A 97 -10.98 -75.88 -26.48
CA VAL A 97 -10.80 -76.26 -25.08
C VAL A 97 -12.12 -76.13 -24.33
N ASP A 98 -12.51 -77.20 -23.64
CA ASP A 98 -13.68 -77.24 -22.77
C ASP A 98 -13.26 -77.79 -21.40
N ALA A 99 -13.32 -76.94 -20.37
CA ALA A 99 -12.90 -77.28 -19.01
C ALA A 99 -13.77 -78.38 -18.36
N LYS A 100 -15.04 -78.52 -18.78
CA LYS A 100 -16.00 -79.45 -18.19
C LYS A 100 -16.05 -80.78 -18.94
N GLN A 101 -16.03 -80.73 -20.28
CA GLN A 101 -16.33 -81.88 -21.15
C GLN A 101 -15.17 -82.29 -22.07
N GLY A 102 -13.99 -81.66 -21.98
CA GLY A 102 -12.82 -82.04 -22.78
C GLY A 102 -12.23 -83.41 -22.42
N ASN A 103 -12.11 -84.28 -23.43
CA ASN A 103 -11.61 -85.67 -23.55
C ASN A 103 -11.86 -86.73 -22.43
N ASP A 104 -12.23 -87.94 -22.90
CA ASP A 104 -12.27 -89.24 -22.22
C ASP A 104 -10.97 -90.08 -22.46
N GLU A 105 -11.00 -91.40 -22.16
CA GLU A 105 -9.88 -92.34 -21.86
C GLU A 105 -8.55 -92.26 -22.66
N ARG A 106 -8.48 -91.54 -23.80
CA ARG A 106 -7.25 -91.43 -24.64
C ARG A 106 -6.73 -90.02 -24.92
N GLY A 107 -7.44 -88.93 -24.59
CA GLY A 107 -6.88 -87.58 -24.60
C GLY A 107 -6.27 -87.05 -25.92
N THR A 108 -6.67 -87.59 -27.08
CA THR A 108 -5.89 -87.44 -28.34
C THR A 108 -6.03 -86.11 -29.07
N GLY A 109 -7.13 -85.37 -28.87
CA GLY A 109 -7.43 -84.16 -29.66
C GLY A 109 -7.52 -84.43 -31.18
N ALA A 110 -7.77 -85.68 -31.57
CA ALA A 110 -7.69 -86.13 -32.96
C ALA A 110 -8.61 -85.33 -33.88
N VAL A 111 -8.06 -84.94 -35.02
CA VAL A 111 -8.73 -84.23 -36.11
C VAL A 111 -9.59 -85.22 -36.89
N MET A 112 -10.92 -85.02 -36.96
CA MET A 112 -11.85 -85.97 -37.59
C MET A 112 -12.16 -85.60 -39.05
N ASN A 113 -12.18 -86.64 -39.92
CA ASN A 113 -12.55 -86.69 -41.35
C ASN A 113 -12.24 -85.43 -42.19
N ALA A 114 -11.13 -85.48 -42.94
CA ALA A 114 -10.80 -84.46 -43.93
C ALA A 114 -11.70 -84.58 -45.17
N THR A 115 -12.49 -83.55 -45.42
CA THR A 115 -13.12 -83.32 -46.73
C THR A 115 -12.33 -82.25 -47.49
N ALA A 116 -12.66 -81.99 -48.76
CA ALA A 116 -12.09 -80.88 -49.52
C ALA A 116 -12.34 -79.49 -48.88
N HIS A 117 -13.17 -79.41 -47.84
CA HIS A 117 -13.59 -78.19 -47.17
C HIS A 117 -13.08 -78.04 -45.72
N GLY A 118 -12.28 -78.98 -45.18
CA GLY A 118 -11.60 -78.85 -43.88
C GLY A 118 -11.79 -80.04 -42.92
N THR A 119 -11.27 -79.89 -41.69
CA THR A 119 -11.33 -80.87 -40.59
C THR A 119 -11.72 -80.26 -39.25
N ALA A 120 -12.54 -80.96 -38.45
CA ALA A 120 -12.95 -80.53 -37.10
C ALA A 120 -12.08 -81.15 -35.99
N SER A 121 -11.61 -80.33 -35.06
CA SER A 121 -10.87 -80.76 -33.86
C SER A 121 -11.81 -81.21 -32.74
N LYS A 122 -11.51 -82.31 -32.05
CA LYS A 122 -12.14 -82.63 -30.75
C LYS A 122 -11.62 -81.67 -29.67
N ALA A 123 -12.50 -81.19 -28.77
CA ALA A 123 -12.04 -80.28 -27.73
C ALA A 123 -11.22 -81.02 -26.66
N VAL A 124 -10.11 -80.41 -26.25
CA VAL A 124 -9.26 -80.92 -25.17
C VAL A 124 -9.67 -80.34 -23.81
N ARG A 125 -9.32 -81.03 -22.73
CA ARG A 125 -9.68 -80.63 -21.35
C ARG A 125 -8.89 -79.43 -20.82
N SER A 126 -7.69 -79.21 -21.37
CA SER A 126 -6.77 -78.23 -20.82
C SER A 126 -6.09 -77.39 -21.88
N LEU A 127 -5.81 -76.14 -21.50
CA LEU A 127 -5.06 -75.23 -22.36
C LEU A 127 -3.65 -75.73 -22.64
N ALA A 128 -2.96 -76.28 -21.62
CA ALA A 128 -1.63 -76.86 -21.80
C ALA A 128 -1.63 -77.93 -22.91
N LYS A 129 -2.67 -78.78 -22.98
CA LYS A 129 -2.78 -79.79 -24.03
C LYS A 129 -3.03 -79.19 -25.41
N ALA A 130 -3.86 -78.14 -25.50
CA ALA A 130 -4.10 -77.44 -26.76
C ALA A 130 -2.82 -76.82 -27.31
N LEU A 131 -2.02 -76.18 -26.45
CA LEU A 131 -0.73 -75.60 -26.80
C LEU A 131 0.30 -76.66 -27.22
N GLU A 132 0.37 -77.78 -26.50
CA GLU A 132 1.20 -78.93 -26.88
C GLU A 132 0.86 -79.41 -28.30
N LEU A 133 -0.42 -79.62 -28.61
CA LEU A 133 -0.85 -80.04 -29.94
C LEU A 133 -0.54 -79.00 -31.02
N LEU A 134 -0.74 -77.71 -30.72
CA LEU A 134 -0.42 -76.61 -31.64
C LEU A 134 1.08 -76.47 -31.92
N SER A 135 1.95 -76.92 -31.02
CA SER A 135 3.41 -76.89 -31.22
C SER A 135 3.86 -77.76 -32.39
N SER A 136 3.10 -78.82 -32.71
CA SER A 136 3.40 -79.74 -33.82
C SER A 136 3.15 -79.15 -35.21
N PHE A 137 2.43 -78.03 -35.31
CA PHE A 137 2.12 -77.37 -36.58
C PHE A 137 3.14 -76.27 -36.94
N PRO A 138 3.48 -76.10 -38.24
CA PRO A 138 4.42 -75.08 -38.70
C PRO A 138 4.07 -73.67 -38.23
N SER A 139 5.08 -72.84 -37.98
CA SER A 139 4.91 -71.43 -37.58
C SER A 139 4.26 -70.56 -38.65
N THR A 140 4.23 -70.99 -39.91
CA THR A 140 3.54 -70.29 -41.02
C THR A 140 2.03 -70.39 -40.95
N LYS A 141 1.48 -71.32 -40.18
CA LYS A 141 0.03 -71.43 -39.97
C LYS A 141 -0.40 -70.52 -38.82
N LYS A 142 -1.51 -69.81 -39.01
CA LYS A 142 -2.19 -69.09 -37.92
C LYS A 142 -2.70 -70.10 -36.89
N LYS A 143 -2.42 -69.87 -35.61
CA LYS A 143 -2.81 -70.76 -34.51
C LYS A 143 -3.89 -70.09 -33.66
N THR A 144 -5.04 -70.73 -33.52
CA THR A 144 -6.18 -70.21 -32.76
C THR A 144 -6.69 -71.23 -31.74
N ILE A 145 -7.02 -70.76 -30.55
CA ILE A 145 -7.64 -71.56 -29.49
C ILE A 145 -8.98 -70.93 -29.15
N LEU A 146 -10.06 -71.72 -29.23
CA LEU A 146 -11.39 -71.29 -28.79
C LEU A 146 -11.70 -71.96 -27.45
N LEU A 147 -12.06 -71.14 -26.46
CA LEU A 147 -12.41 -71.54 -25.11
C LEU A 147 -13.93 -71.50 -24.95
N TYR A 148 -14.51 -72.62 -24.52
CA TYR A 148 -15.94 -72.67 -24.17
C TYR A 148 -16.21 -71.94 -22.85
N PRO A 149 -17.45 -71.49 -22.62
CA PRO A 149 -17.91 -71.02 -21.31
C PRO A 149 -17.59 -72.04 -20.22
N GLY A 150 -16.89 -71.60 -19.19
CA GLY A 150 -16.46 -72.46 -18.11
C GLY A 150 -15.46 -71.80 -17.19
N GLU A 151 -15.30 -72.43 -16.04
CA GLU A 151 -14.24 -72.12 -15.09
C GLU A 151 -13.07 -73.09 -15.32
N TYR A 152 -11.91 -72.54 -15.64
CA TYR A 152 -10.68 -73.26 -15.95
C TYR A 152 -9.79 -73.21 -14.72
N VAL A 153 -9.54 -74.37 -14.11
CA VAL A 153 -8.82 -74.51 -12.85
C VAL A 153 -7.67 -75.51 -12.94
N GLY A 154 -6.77 -75.43 -11.96
CA GLY A 154 -5.64 -76.35 -11.78
C GLY A 154 -4.44 -76.04 -12.69
N ALA A 155 -3.27 -76.57 -12.32
CA ALA A 155 -1.98 -76.29 -12.99
C ALA A 155 -2.03 -76.49 -14.52
N ILE A 156 -2.78 -77.48 -15.01
CA ILE A 156 -2.95 -77.76 -16.45
C ILE A 156 -3.59 -76.62 -17.26
N ASN A 157 -4.24 -75.67 -16.61
CA ASN A 157 -4.83 -74.47 -17.21
C ASN A 157 -4.18 -73.17 -16.71
N CYS A 158 -3.46 -73.23 -15.59
CA CYS A 158 -2.96 -72.08 -14.84
C CYS A 158 -1.44 -71.90 -14.92
N ASP A 159 -0.67 -72.96 -15.16
CA ASP A 159 0.78 -72.92 -15.34
C ASP A 159 1.11 -73.16 -16.81
N VAL A 160 1.09 -72.07 -17.58
CA VAL A 160 1.10 -72.11 -19.05
C VAL A 160 2.23 -71.27 -19.59
N GLN A 161 3.09 -71.88 -20.41
CA GLN A 161 4.24 -71.22 -21.03
C GLN A 161 4.05 -71.19 -22.55
N ILE A 162 4.10 -70.01 -23.15
CA ILE A 162 4.01 -69.78 -24.60
C ILE A 162 5.30 -69.10 -25.05
N SER A 163 6.17 -69.82 -25.75
CA SER A 163 7.47 -69.29 -26.19
C SER A 163 7.55 -69.13 -27.71
N ASN A 164 7.92 -67.94 -28.19
CA ASN A 164 8.18 -67.61 -29.60
C ASN A 164 7.07 -68.03 -30.57
N ALA A 165 5.81 -67.91 -30.15
CA ALA A 165 4.65 -68.34 -30.92
C ALA A 165 3.70 -67.18 -31.26
N GLN A 166 2.97 -67.31 -32.37
CA GLN A 166 1.85 -66.43 -32.71
C GLN A 166 0.54 -67.19 -32.47
N ILE A 167 -0.19 -66.83 -31.41
CA ILE A 167 -1.39 -67.55 -30.96
C ILE A 167 -2.52 -66.57 -30.64
N ASP A 168 -3.73 -66.92 -31.06
CA ASP A 168 -4.96 -66.17 -30.80
C ASP A 168 -5.92 -67.02 -29.95
N ILE A 169 -6.18 -66.62 -28.72
CA ILE A 169 -7.00 -67.33 -27.73
C ILE A 169 -8.31 -66.56 -27.53
N ARG A 170 -9.47 -67.21 -27.67
CA ARG A 170 -10.76 -66.53 -27.64
C ARG A 170 -11.77 -67.25 -26.77
N GLY A 171 -12.30 -66.55 -25.76
CA GLY A 171 -13.50 -66.95 -25.02
C GLY A 171 -14.75 -66.69 -25.86
N VAL A 172 -15.44 -67.76 -26.26
CA VAL A 172 -16.45 -67.74 -27.34
C VAL A 172 -17.70 -66.91 -26.96
N TYR A 173 -17.90 -66.60 -25.68
CA TYR A 173 -19.01 -65.78 -25.17
C TYR A 173 -18.56 -64.67 -24.21
N GLY A 174 -17.29 -64.28 -24.30
CA GLY A 174 -16.75 -63.15 -23.53
C GLY A 174 -16.29 -63.49 -22.11
N ALA A 175 -15.70 -62.47 -21.48
CA ALA A 175 -14.91 -62.63 -20.26
C ALA A 175 -15.72 -63.01 -19.02
N SER A 176 -17.03 -62.72 -18.97
CA SER A 176 -17.88 -63.09 -17.83
C SER A 176 -18.13 -64.60 -17.72
N LEU A 177 -18.01 -65.32 -18.84
CA LEU A 177 -18.33 -66.74 -18.93
C LEU A 177 -17.09 -67.63 -19.12
N THR A 178 -15.94 -67.05 -19.48
CA THR A 178 -14.67 -67.78 -19.68
C THR A 178 -13.67 -67.32 -18.64
N VAL A 179 -13.56 -68.06 -17.53
CA VAL A 179 -12.83 -67.62 -16.34
C VAL A 179 -11.73 -68.62 -15.98
N PHE A 180 -10.49 -68.16 -15.87
CA PHE A 180 -9.38 -68.92 -15.30
C PHE A 180 -9.25 -68.58 -13.82
N THR A 181 -9.47 -69.57 -12.94
CA THR A 181 -9.31 -69.42 -11.49
C THR A 181 -8.05 -70.14 -11.06
N CYS A 182 -6.99 -69.37 -10.88
CA CYS A 182 -5.64 -69.87 -10.66
C CYS A 182 -5.12 -69.42 -9.29
N PRO A 183 -5.34 -70.22 -8.22
CA PRO A 183 -4.74 -69.95 -6.92
C PRO A 183 -3.23 -70.21 -6.92
N GLU A 184 -2.73 -71.05 -7.83
CA GLU A 184 -1.31 -71.31 -8.06
C GLU A 184 -1.07 -71.42 -9.58
N GLY A 185 0.10 -70.98 -10.04
CA GLY A 185 0.50 -71.01 -11.46
C GLY A 185 0.42 -69.65 -12.15
N GLN A 186 1.29 -69.45 -13.14
CA GLN A 186 1.42 -68.21 -13.91
C GLN A 186 1.34 -68.51 -15.41
N TRP A 187 0.68 -67.62 -16.16
CA TRP A 187 0.80 -67.62 -17.60
C TRP A 187 2.00 -66.78 -18.02
N SER A 188 2.86 -67.35 -18.85
CA SER A 188 4.09 -66.70 -19.32
C SER A 188 4.15 -66.70 -20.83
N VAL A 189 4.46 -65.54 -21.39
CA VAL A 189 4.67 -65.31 -22.82
C VAL A 189 6.12 -64.86 -23.00
N ASP A 190 6.95 -65.74 -23.56
CA ASP A 190 8.37 -65.49 -23.80
C ASP A 190 8.62 -65.35 -25.32
N GLY A 191 8.65 -64.13 -25.82
CA GLY A 191 8.73 -63.84 -27.26
C GLY A 191 7.46 -64.21 -28.05
N GLY A 192 7.36 -63.73 -29.30
CA GLY A 192 6.19 -63.95 -30.15
C GLY A 192 5.01 -63.01 -29.87
N MET A 193 3.81 -63.35 -30.34
CA MET A 193 2.60 -62.52 -30.19
C MET A 193 1.40 -63.36 -29.76
N VAL A 194 0.87 -63.09 -28.57
CA VAL A 194 -0.32 -63.74 -28.03
C VAL A 194 -1.46 -62.74 -27.95
N SER A 195 -2.57 -63.03 -28.63
CA SER A 195 -3.81 -62.24 -28.52
C SER A 195 -4.83 -63.05 -27.72
N ILE A 196 -5.48 -62.42 -26.75
CA ILE A 196 -6.50 -63.03 -25.90
C ILE A 196 -7.74 -62.16 -25.95
N THR A 197 -8.88 -62.75 -26.30
CA THR A 197 -10.16 -62.04 -26.40
C THR A 197 -11.22 -62.66 -25.51
N GLY A 198 -11.90 -61.86 -24.69
CA GLY A 198 -13.06 -62.31 -23.92
C GLY A 198 -12.73 -63.32 -22.82
N VAL A 199 -11.64 -63.13 -22.07
CA VAL A 199 -11.21 -64.05 -21.00
C VAL A 199 -11.03 -63.29 -19.68
N THR A 200 -11.43 -63.88 -18.56
CA THR A 200 -11.09 -63.39 -17.21
C THR A 200 -10.01 -64.26 -16.58
N PHE A 201 -8.92 -63.64 -16.12
CA PHE A 201 -7.93 -64.23 -15.22
C PHE A 201 -8.28 -63.81 -13.79
N GLN A 202 -8.43 -64.77 -12.89
CA GLN A 202 -8.65 -64.50 -11.47
C GLN A 202 -7.79 -65.37 -10.56
N SER A 203 -7.21 -64.74 -9.55
CA SER A 203 -6.52 -65.41 -8.43
C SER A 203 -7.04 -64.81 -7.12
N ARG A 204 -6.82 -65.51 -6.02
CA ARG A 204 -7.13 -65.04 -4.66
C ARG A 204 -6.04 -65.32 -3.65
N GLU A 205 -5.03 -66.11 -4.01
CA GLU A 205 -3.96 -66.56 -3.10
C GLU A 205 -2.67 -66.75 -3.93
N THR A 206 -1.49 -66.52 -3.31
CA THR A 206 -0.09 -66.69 -3.81
C THR A 206 0.67 -65.47 -4.37
N ASP A 207 2.01 -65.49 -4.19
CA ASP A 207 3.00 -64.46 -4.53
C ASP A 207 3.50 -64.56 -6.01
N SER A 208 2.63 -64.38 -7.01
CA SER A 208 3.06 -64.31 -8.42
C SER A 208 2.07 -63.54 -9.30
N ALA A 209 2.60 -62.78 -10.28
CA ALA A 209 1.79 -62.12 -11.30
C ALA A 209 0.95 -63.14 -12.07
N GLN A 210 -0.31 -62.82 -12.40
CA GLN A 210 -1.17 -63.73 -13.16
C GLN A 210 -0.65 -63.95 -14.58
N LEU A 211 -0.15 -62.89 -15.21
CA LEU A 211 0.42 -62.88 -16.55
C LEU A 211 1.85 -62.35 -16.50
N SER A 212 2.79 -63.00 -17.17
CA SER A 212 4.18 -62.60 -17.33
C SER A 212 4.52 -62.53 -18.82
N VAL A 213 5.19 -61.46 -19.25
CA VAL A 213 5.58 -61.25 -20.65
C VAL A 213 7.05 -60.85 -20.72
N THR A 214 7.87 -61.68 -21.34
CA THR A 214 9.33 -61.53 -21.40
C THR A 214 9.87 -61.77 -22.82
N GLY A 215 11.16 -61.55 -23.02
CA GLY A 215 11.88 -61.99 -24.23
C GLY A 215 11.47 -61.31 -25.54
N GLY A 216 10.93 -60.09 -25.50
CA GLY A 216 10.39 -59.40 -26.68
C GLY A 216 8.99 -59.86 -27.06
N GLY A 217 8.25 -60.46 -26.12
CA GLY A 217 6.87 -60.90 -26.32
C GLY A 217 5.89 -59.75 -26.48
N MET A 218 4.78 -60.00 -27.17
CA MET A 218 3.65 -59.09 -27.25
C MET A 218 2.37 -59.77 -26.80
N LEU A 219 1.77 -59.26 -25.72
CA LEU A 219 0.47 -59.70 -25.22
C LEU A 219 -0.61 -58.67 -25.56
N LYS A 220 -1.66 -59.09 -26.26
CA LYS A 220 -2.85 -58.28 -26.53
C LYS A 220 -4.05 -58.84 -25.79
N LEU A 221 -4.67 -58.05 -24.92
CA LEU A 221 -5.92 -58.40 -24.25
C LEU A 221 -7.05 -57.55 -24.83
N PHE A 222 -8.06 -58.20 -25.40
CA PHE A 222 -9.25 -57.57 -25.95
C PHE A 222 -10.47 -57.99 -25.13
N GLN A 223 -11.29 -57.04 -24.66
CA GLN A 223 -12.52 -57.33 -23.91
C GLN A 223 -12.30 -58.34 -22.77
N SER A 224 -11.15 -58.27 -22.11
CA SER A 224 -10.67 -59.27 -21.14
C SER A 224 -10.49 -58.64 -19.76
N SER A 225 -10.40 -59.48 -18.73
CA SER A 225 -10.27 -59.05 -17.33
C SER A 225 -9.12 -59.78 -16.63
N VAL A 226 -8.35 -59.07 -15.82
CA VAL A 226 -7.29 -59.61 -14.94
C VAL A 226 -7.61 -59.12 -13.54
N ARG A 227 -7.87 -60.03 -12.58
CA ARG A 227 -8.32 -59.61 -11.24
C ARG A 227 -7.84 -60.44 -10.06
N GLY A 228 -7.59 -59.81 -8.92
CA GLY A 228 -7.22 -60.53 -7.70
C GLY A 228 -5.81 -61.12 -7.70
N GLY A 229 -4.95 -60.69 -8.62
CA GLY A 229 -3.57 -61.15 -8.69
C GLY A 229 -2.76 -60.61 -7.50
N VAL A 230 -1.94 -61.45 -6.89
CA VAL A 230 -1.06 -61.04 -5.79
C VAL A 230 0.38 -61.30 -6.26
N GLY A 231 1.17 -60.25 -6.45
CA GLY A 231 2.57 -60.33 -6.89
C GLY A 231 3.51 -60.53 -5.71
N SER A 232 4.65 -61.19 -5.95
CA SER A 232 5.74 -61.31 -4.98
C SER A 232 6.39 -59.96 -4.67
N SER A 233 7.37 -59.96 -3.77
CA SER A 233 8.07 -58.74 -3.33
C SER A 233 8.78 -57.95 -4.44
N GLU A 234 8.91 -58.49 -5.65
CA GLU A 234 9.68 -57.90 -6.75
C GLU A 234 8.89 -57.74 -8.08
N LEU A 235 7.63 -58.19 -8.20
CA LEU A 235 6.89 -58.27 -9.48
C LEU A 235 5.44 -57.72 -9.40
N GLY A 236 4.86 -57.36 -10.54
CA GLY A 236 3.52 -56.79 -10.66
C GLY A 236 2.38 -57.73 -10.26
N GLY A 237 1.28 -57.21 -9.73
CA GLY A 237 0.21 -58.03 -9.15
C GLY A 237 -0.65 -58.76 -10.19
N GLY A 238 -1.02 -58.07 -11.27
CA GLY A 238 -1.77 -58.65 -12.39
C GLY A 238 -0.85 -59.09 -13.52
N ILE A 239 -0.03 -58.17 -14.01
CA ILE A 239 0.80 -58.36 -15.21
C ILE A 239 2.25 -57.92 -14.92
N TYR A 240 3.21 -58.79 -15.20
CA TYR A 240 4.64 -58.48 -15.22
C TYR A 240 5.15 -58.42 -16.66
N VAL A 241 5.92 -57.39 -17.01
CA VAL A 241 6.41 -57.15 -18.37
C VAL A 241 7.88 -56.75 -18.34
N GLU A 242 8.73 -57.49 -19.05
CA GLU A 242 10.16 -57.20 -19.20
C GLU A 242 10.59 -57.26 -20.67
N LEU A 243 11.25 -56.20 -21.16
CA LEU A 243 11.74 -56.06 -22.54
C LEU A 243 10.66 -56.39 -23.59
N SER A 244 9.40 -56.08 -23.30
CA SER A 244 8.22 -56.62 -24.01
C SER A 244 7.08 -55.61 -24.13
N SER A 245 5.95 -56.01 -24.73
CA SER A 245 4.80 -55.13 -24.97
C SER A 245 3.48 -55.73 -24.50
N VAL A 246 2.66 -54.92 -23.82
CA VAL A 246 1.28 -55.24 -23.45
C VAL A 246 0.31 -54.22 -24.05
N TYR A 247 -0.76 -54.71 -24.68
CA TYR A 247 -1.81 -53.90 -25.27
C TYR A 247 -3.18 -54.32 -24.69
N LEU A 248 -3.85 -53.39 -24.02
CA LEU A 248 -5.17 -53.59 -23.42
C LEU A 248 -6.21 -52.80 -24.22
N GLU A 249 -7.18 -53.49 -24.82
CA GLU A 249 -8.31 -52.85 -25.50
C GLU A 249 -9.64 -53.31 -24.90
N GLN A 250 -10.47 -52.35 -24.48
CA GLN A 250 -11.74 -52.63 -23.80
C GLN A 250 -11.60 -53.59 -22.62
N SER A 251 -10.45 -53.58 -21.95
CA SER A 251 -10.06 -54.57 -20.95
C SER A 251 -9.90 -53.94 -19.56
N VAL A 252 -9.96 -54.78 -18.52
CA VAL A 252 -9.91 -54.34 -17.12
C VAL A 252 -8.82 -55.08 -16.35
N VAL A 253 -7.97 -54.36 -15.61
CA VAL A 253 -7.06 -54.94 -14.60
C VAL A 253 -7.45 -54.40 -13.24
N SER A 254 -7.83 -55.26 -12.30
CA SER A 254 -8.42 -54.79 -11.03
C SER A 254 -8.16 -55.64 -9.81
N GLN A 255 -8.25 -55.07 -8.61
CA GLN A 255 -8.13 -55.80 -7.34
C GLN A 255 -6.82 -56.60 -7.20
N CYS A 256 -5.77 -56.18 -7.90
CA CYS A 256 -4.46 -56.81 -7.83
C CYS A 256 -3.58 -56.11 -6.77
N SER A 257 -2.66 -56.85 -6.15
CA SER A 257 -1.78 -56.35 -5.09
C SER A 257 -0.34 -56.79 -5.30
N ALA A 258 0.65 -55.90 -5.14
CA ALA A 258 2.08 -56.23 -5.23
C ALA A 258 2.93 -55.21 -4.46
N ASN A 259 4.26 -55.41 -4.37
CA ASN A 259 5.14 -54.33 -3.88
C ASN A 259 5.27 -53.19 -4.90
N TYR A 260 5.47 -53.53 -6.18
CA TYR A 260 5.62 -52.59 -7.28
C TYR A 260 4.62 -52.92 -8.37
N GLY A 261 3.88 -51.94 -8.87
CA GLY A 261 2.95 -52.15 -9.98
C GLY A 261 1.78 -53.02 -9.56
N GLY A 262 0.90 -52.50 -8.70
CA GLY A 262 -0.23 -53.25 -8.14
C GLY A 262 -1.04 -53.96 -9.23
N ALA A 263 -1.26 -53.29 -10.37
CA ALA A 263 -1.80 -53.91 -11.58
C ALA A 263 -0.69 -54.42 -12.52
N ILE A 264 0.23 -53.53 -12.92
CA ILE A 264 1.23 -53.80 -13.96
C ILE A 264 2.61 -53.32 -13.51
N TYR A 265 3.61 -54.20 -13.61
CA TYR A 265 5.02 -53.85 -13.51
C TYR A 265 5.68 -53.94 -14.90
N ALA A 266 6.30 -52.87 -15.36
CA ALA A 266 6.93 -52.77 -16.67
C ALA A 266 8.41 -52.34 -16.55
N TYR A 267 9.32 -53.18 -17.04
CA TYR A 267 10.76 -52.91 -17.11
C TYR A 267 11.24 -52.91 -18.56
N ASN A 268 11.79 -51.78 -19.04
CA ASN A 268 12.17 -51.56 -20.44
C ASN A 268 11.08 -52.03 -21.45
N SER A 269 9.81 -51.74 -21.15
CA SER A 269 8.64 -52.33 -21.82
C SER A 269 7.58 -51.29 -22.22
N SER A 270 6.67 -51.64 -23.11
CA SER A 270 5.58 -50.74 -23.54
C SER A 270 4.21 -51.24 -23.07
N VAL A 271 3.42 -50.39 -22.40
CA VAL A 271 2.05 -50.65 -21.99
C VAL A 271 1.10 -49.69 -22.74
N THR A 272 0.11 -50.22 -23.46
CA THR A 272 -0.88 -49.42 -24.21
C THR A 272 -2.31 -49.70 -23.71
N LEU A 273 -3.08 -48.65 -23.43
CA LEU A 273 -4.44 -48.70 -22.88
C LEU A 273 -5.45 -48.00 -23.80
N ASN A 274 -6.32 -48.76 -24.48
CA ASN A 274 -7.35 -48.21 -25.37
C ASN A 274 -8.75 -48.61 -24.89
N ASN A 275 -9.60 -47.65 -24.51
CA ASN A 275 -10.92 -47.92 -23.93
C ASN A 275 -10.90 -48.87 -22.71
N SER A 276 -9.79 -48.90 -21.97
CA SER A 276 -9.50 -49.88 -20.91
C SER A 276 -9.51 -49.23 -19.52
N ARG A 277 -9.52 -50.06 -18.46
CA ARG A 277 -9.48 -49.59 -17.07
C ARG A 277 -8.46 -50.34 -16.23
N ILE A 278 -7.66 -49.63 -15.47
CA ILE A 278 -6.83 -50.15 -14.37
C ILE A 278 -7.41 -49.61 -13.08
N THR A 279 -8.01 -50.46 -12.25
CA THR A 279 -8.80 -49.97 -11.12
C THR A 279 -8.76 -50.82 -9.86
N ASP A 280 -8.83 -50.19 -8.68
CA ASP A 280 -8.87 -50.87 -7.38
C ASP A 280 -7.63 -51.75 -7.10
N ASN A 281 -6.45 -51.36 -7.59
CA ASN A 281 -5.20 -52.09 -7.35
C ASN A 281 -4.37 -51.47 -6.21
N LEU A 282 -3.54 -52.27 -5.55
CA LEU A 282 -2.75 -51.89 -4.38
C LEU A 282 -1.26 -52.18 -4.58
N ALA A 283 -0.41 -51.16 -4.49
CA ALA A 283 1.03 -51.33 -4.32
C ALA A 283 1.44 -51.11 -2.86
N LEU A 284 2.16 -52.05 -2.28
CA LEU A 284 2.73 -51.91 -0.94
C LEU A 284 3.92 -50.95 -0.90
N LEU A 285 4.46 -50.56 -2.06
CA LEU A 285 5.48 -49.52 -2.20
C LEU A 285 5.09 -48.49 -3.26
N ASP A 286 5.26 -48.79 -4.56
CA ASP A 286 5.17 -47.79 -5.63
C ASP A 286 4.35 -48.27 -6.85
N GLY A 287 3.66 -47.34 -7.50
CA GLY A 287 2.88 -47.62 -8.72
C GLY A 287 1.64 -48.45 -8.45
N GLY A 288 0.63 -47.87 -7.77
CA GLY A 288 -0.58 -48.59 -7.37
C GLY A 288 -1.30 -49.23 -8.55
N GLY A 289 -1.41 -48.50 -9.66
CA GLY A 289 -1.78 -49.05 -10.96
C GLY A 289 -0.57 -49.62 -11.70
N ILE A 290 0.32 -48.74 -12.16
CA ILE A 290 1.46 -49.09 -13.01
C ILE A 290 2.77 -48.63 -12.37
N TYR A 291 3.76 -49.52 -12.34
CA TYR A 291 5.15 -49.20 -12.10
C TYR A 291 5.93 -49.35 -13.42
N ALA A 292 6.54 -48.26 -13.90
CA ALA A 292 7.29 -48.23 -15.14
C ALA A 292 8.76 -47.85 -14.88
N ASP A 293 9.70 -48.72 -15.26
CA ASP A 293 11.13 -48.55 -15.03
C ASP A 293 11.96 -48.73 -16.32
N GLY A 294 13.15 -48.15 -16.34
CA GLY A 294 14.05 -48.13 -17.48
C GLY A 294 13.54 -47.24 -18.62
N SER A 295 13.56 -47.76 -19.85
CA SER A 295 13.03 -47.08 -21.04
C SER A 295 11.57 -47.46 -21.32
N SER A 296 10.78 -47.71 -20.26
CA SER A 296 9.40 -48.13 -20.41
C SER A 296 8.50 -47.00 -20.91
N ALA A 297 7.45 -47.33 -21.65
CA ALA A 297 6.47 -46.37 -22.12
C ALA A 297 5.05 -46.79 -21.76
N VAL A 298 4.27 -45.87 -21.19
CA VAL A 298 2.83 -46.07 -20.92
C VAL A 298 2.06 -45.10 -21.79
N SER A 299 1.10 -45.62 -22.58
CA SER A 299 0.31 -44.83 -23.53
C SER A 299 -1.14 -45.30 -23.60
N GLY A 300 -2.02 -44.48 -24.16
CA GLY A 300 -3.42 -44.85 -24.32
C GLY A 300 -4.36 -43.69 -24.63
N TRP A 301 -5.60 -44.03 -25.00
CA TRP A 301 -6.70 -43.08 -25.19
C TRP A 301 -8.02 -43.66 -24.67
N ASN A 302 -8.90 -42.75 -24.23
CA ASN A 302 -10.21 -43.05 -23.64
C ASN A 302 -10.16 -44.15 -22.55
N SER A 303 -9.10 -44.16 -21.76
CA SER A 303 -8.87 -45.19 -20.73
C SER A 303 -8.69 -44.56 -19.35
N PHE A 304 -8.89 -45.35 -18.30
CA PHE A 304 -8.92 -44.87 -16.91
C PHE A 304 -7.91 -45.63 -16.06
N ILE A 305 -7.07 -44.93 -15.31
CA ILE A 305 -6.27 -45.48 -14.21
C ILE A 305 -6.84 -44.89 -12.93
N GLN A 306 -7.74 -45.62 -12.26
CA GLN A 306 -8.53 -45.03 -11.18
C GLN A 306 -8.68 -45.86 -9.91
N SER A 307 -8.81 -45.21 -8.76
CA SER A 307 -9.02 -45.88 -7.48
C SER A 307 -7.90 -46.86 -7.09
N ASN A 308 -6.68 -46.63 -7.59
CA ASN A 308 -5.51 -47.42 -7.21
C ASN A 308 -4.77 -46.75 -6.04
N SER A 309 -4.06 -47.54 -5.26
CA SER A 309 -3.40 -47.08 -4.03
C SER A 309 -1.95 -47.55 -3.98
N ALA A 310 -1.03 -46.69 -3.57
CA ALA A 310 0.36 -47.00 -3.26
C ALA A 310 0.73 -46.48 -1.87
N THR A 311 1.66 -47.11 -1.15
CA THR A 311 2.07 -46.58 0.17
C THR A 311 3.06 -45.41 0.05
N ARG A 312 3.88 -45.36 -1.01
CA ARG A 312 4.93 -44.34 -1.19
C ARG A 312 4.69 -43.47 -2.42
N TYR A 313 4.98 -43.95 -3.63
CA TYR A 313 5.00 -43.13 -4.84
C TYR A 313 3.97 -43.59 -5.90
N GLY A 314 3.25 -42.65 -6.49
CA GLY A 314 2.47 -42.89 -7.72
C GLY A 314 1.28 -43.81 -7.49
N GLY A 315 0.19 -43.29 -6.93
CA GLY A 315 -1.01 -44.10 -6.65
C GLY A 315 -1.59 -44.70 -7.93
N GLY A 316 -1.62 -43.92 -9.01
CA GLY A 316 -1.92 -44.40 -10.36
C GLY A 316 -0.67 -44.94 -11.05
N VAL A 317 0.34 -44.09 -11.25
CA VAL A 317 1.55 -44.41 -12.03
C VAL A 317 2.80 -43.93 -11.31
N PHE A 318 3.81 -44.80 -11.18
CA PHE A 318 5.17 -44.39 -10.84
C PHE A 318 6.10 -44.67 -12.02
N ALA A 319 6.86 -43.66 -12.46
CA ALA A 319 7.82 -43.78 -13.55
C ALA A 319 9.25 -43.48 -13.05
N LEU A 320 10.16 -44.42 -13.30
CA LEU A 320 11.57 -44.37 -12.90
C LEU A 320 12.48 -44.46 -14.15
N GLY A 321 13.52 -43.61 -14.22
CA GLY A 321 14.49 -43.62 -15.30
C GLY A 321 14.05 -42.82 -16.53
N LEU A 322 14.33 -43.32 -17.74
CA LEU A 322 13.87 -42.70 -19.00
C LEU A 322 12.43 -43.11 -19.37
N ALA A 323 11.64 -43.48 -18.35
CA ALA A 323 10.31 -44.01 -18.55
C ALA A 323 9.38 -42.89 -19.05
N ASN A 324 9.08 -42.91 -20.34
CA ASN A 324 8.26 -41.90 -20.99
C ASN A 324 6.79 -42.30 -20.91
N VAL A 325 6.02 -41.61 -20.08
CA VAL A 325 4.56 -41.72 -20.12
C VAL A 325 4.11 -40.88 -21.32
N LEU A 326 3.89 -41.50 -22.47
CA LEU A 326 3.60 -40.88 -23.77
C LEU A 326 2.12 -41.05 -24.10
N TRP A 327 1.41 -39.94 -24.30
CA TRP A 327 -0.04 -39.96 -24.44
C TRP A 327 -0.36 -39.29 -25.75
N SER A 328 -0.78 -40.05 -26.73
CA SER A 328 -0.89 -39.54 -28.08
C SER A 328 -2.24 -39.86 -28.73
N ASP A 329 -2.81 -38.78 -29.28
CA ASP A 329 -3.64 -38.70 -30.48
C ASP A 329 -5.17 -38.82 -30.31
N PRO A 330 -6.00 -38.25 -31.22
CA PRO A 330 -7.11 -37.33 -30.95
C PRO A 330 -8.40 -38.01 -30.44
N LEU A 331 -8.33 -39.31 -30.10
CA LEU A 331 -9.48 -40.16 -29.85
C LEU A 331 -10.02 -40.08 -28.41
N GLY A 332 -9.37 -39.34 -27.52
CA GLY A 332 -9.85 -39.03 -26.17
C GLY A 332 -8.75 -39.04 -25.11
N PRO A 333 -8.98 -38.42 -23.92
CA PRO A 333 -7.99 -38.37 -22.84
C PRO A 333 -7.72 -39.78 -22.27
N LEU A 334 -6.58 -39.98 -21.62
CA LEU A 334 -6.57 -40.90 -20.47
C LEU A 334 -6.88 -40.07 -19.22
N GLU A 335 -7.59 -40.69 -18.30
CA GLU A 335 -7.89 -40.09 -17.00
C GLU A 335 -7.24 -40.90 -15.89
N ILE A 336 -6.35 -40.26 -15.12
CA ILE A 336 -5.78 -40.81 -13.88
C ILE A 336 -6.54 -40.17 -12.73
N ALA A 337 -7.39 -40.95 -12.07
CA ALA A 337 -8.33 -40.39 -11.12
C ALA A 337 -8.51 -41.16 -9.81
N LEU A 338 -8.85 -40.46 -8.72
CA LEU A 338 -9.20 -41.10 -7.44
C LEU A 338 -8.10 -42.01 -6.87
N ASN A 339 -6.85 -41.84 -7.30
CA ASN A 339 -5.75 -42.65 -6.81
C ASN A 339 -5.14 -42.05 -5.54
N VAL A 340 -4.53 -42.90 -4.71
CA VAL A 340 -3.99 -42.52 -3.40
C VAL A 340 -2.53 -42.93 -3.26
N ALA A 341 -1.66 -42.03 -2.81
CA ALA A 341 -0.28 -42.35 -2.43
C ALA A 341 0.25 -41.40 -1.34
N SER A 342 1.48 -41.63 -0.83
CA SER A 342 2.13 -40.60 0.00
C SER A 342 2.63 -39.43 -0.84
N TYR A 343 3.20 -39.74 -2.00
CA TYR A 343 3.75 -38.78 -2.95
C TYR A 343 3.21 -39.09 -4.36
N GLY A 344 2.67 -38.09 -5.06
CA GLY A 344 2.14 -38.31 -6.40
C GLY A 344 0.88 -39.17 -6.37
N GLY A 345 -0.20 -38.66 -5.77
CA GLY A 345 -1.47 -39.41 -5.64
C GLY A 345 -1.89 -40.01 -6.98
N GLY A 346 -1.82 -39.21 -8.05
CA GLY A 346 -1.96 -39.68 -9.42
C GLY A 346 -0.66 -40.27 -9.97
N VAL A 347 0.34 -39.41 -10.16
CA VAL A 347 1.59 -39.74 -10.85
C VAL A 347 2.80 -39.26 -10.05
N ALA A 348 3.82 -40.11 -9.93
CA ALA A 348 5.14 -39.72 -9.44
C ALA A 348 6.23 -40.08 -10.47
N ILE A 349 7.16 -39.15 -10.72
CA ILE A 349 8.19 -39.26 -11.75
C ILE A 349 9.57 -39.04 -11.14
N ASN A 350 10.50 -39.95 -11.45
CA ASN A 350 11.94 -39.78 -11.26
C ASN A 350 12.64 -40.02 -12.60
N GLY A 351 12.56 -39.03 -13.49
CA GLY A 351 12.79 -39.25 -14.93
C GLY A 351 12.15 -38.20 -15.84
N SER A 352 11.87 -38.56 -17.09
CA SER A 352 11.22 -37.67 -18.06
C SER A 352 9.73 -37.98 -18.26
N LEU A 353 8.87 -36.97 -18.06
CA LEU A 353 7.45 -37.03 -18.43
C LEU A 353 7.20 -36.26 -19.73
N ALA A 354 6.64 -36.94 -20.73
CA ALA A 354 6.24 -36.36 -22.01
C ALA A 354 4.74 -36.59 -22.26
N SER A 355 3.88 -35.75 -21.69
CA SER A 355 2.43 -35.92 -21.72
C SER A 355 1.73 -35.00 -22.72
N SER A 356 0.63 -35.49 -23.29
CA SER A 356 -0.29 -34.67 -24.09
C SER A 356 -1.73 -35.08 -23.84
N ASN A 357 -2.63 -34.11 -23.63
CA ASN A 357 -4.06 -34.33 -23.38
C ASN A 357 -4.37 -35.28 -22.20
N VAL A 358 -3.60 -35.17 -21.11
CA VAL A 358 -3.78 -35.99 -19.90
C VAL A 358 -4.72 -35.31 -18.91
N ARG A 359 -5.57 -36.09 -18.26
CA ARG A 359 -6.38 -35.61 -17.12
C ARG A 359 -5.92 -36.28 -15.82
N LEU A 360 -5.38 -35.48 -14.90
CA LEU A 360 -5.08 -35.90 -13.52
C LEU A 360 -6.17 -35.32 -12.61
N THR A 361 -7.13 -36.16 -12.20
CA THR A 361 -8.37 -35.69 -11.55
C THR A 361 -8.62 -36.33 -10.19
N SER A 362 -8.91 -35.55 -9.15
CA SER A 362 -9.37 -36.10 -7.85
C SER A 362 -8.43 -37.12 -7.20
N ASN A 363 -7.12 -37.02 -7.43
CA ASN A 363 -6.13 -37.86 -6.77
C ASN A 363 -5.73 -37.28 -5.42
N ASN A 364 -5.30 -38.13 -4.49
CA ASN A 364 -5.04 -37.77 -3.11
C ASN A 364 -3.64 -38.20 -2.65
N ALA A 365 -2.82 -37.25 -2.22
CA ALA A 365 -1.52 -37.50 -1.61
C ALA A 365 -1.57 -37.26 -0.09
N THR A 366 -1.11 -38.22 0.71
CA THR A 366 -1.02 -38.02 2.18
C THR A 366 0.17 -37.15 2.58
N THR A 367 1.08 -36.83 1.65
CA THR A 367 2.18 -35.89 1.84
C THR A 367 2.16 -34.82 0.75
N ASP A 368 2.74 -35.06 -0.43
CA ASP A 368 2.93 -34.02 -1.47
C ASP A 368 2.54 -34.48 -2.88
N GLY A 369 2.17 -33.55 -3.74
CA GLY A 369 1.88 -33.81 -5.16
C GLY A 369 0.61 -34.62 -5.35
N GLY A 370 -0.57 -34.03 -5.11
CA GLY A 370 -1.84 -34.75 -5.22
C GLY A 370 -2.05 -35.33 -6.62
N GLY A 371 -1.85 -34.51 -7.64
CA GLY A 371 -1.87 -34.93 -9.05
C GLY A 371 -0.52 -35.51 -9.49
N LEU A 372 0.53 -34.69 -9.45
CA LEU A 372 1.85 -34.98 -9.98
C LEU A 372 2.95 -34.66 -8.96
N TYR A 373 3.90 -35.58 -8.78
CA TYR A 373 5.09 -35.41 -7.95
C TYR A 373 6.37 -35.63 -8.77
N LEU A 374 7.24 -34.62 -8.83
CA LEU A 374 8.48 -34.65 -9.61
C LEU A 374 9.69 -34.69 -8.68
N LEU A 375 10.47 -35.77 -8.78
CA LEU A 375 11.74 -35.90 -8.07
C LEU A 375 12.85 -35.07 -8.77
N THR A 376 13.99 -34.94 -8.09
CA THR A 376 15.20 -34.29 -8.61
C THR A 376 15.57 -34.76 -10.02
N SER A 377 16.02 -33.83 -10.88
CA SER A 377 16.40 -34.12 -12.28
C SER A 377 15.27 -34.63 -13.18
N SER A 378 14.01 -34.49 -12.77
CA SER A 378 12.87 -34.89 -13.61
C SER A 378 12.45 -33.80 -14.59
N SER A 379 12.37 -34.10 -15.89
CA SER A 379 11.92 -33.13 -16.90
C SER A 379 10.45 -33.32 -17.25
N VAL A 380 9.71 -32.23 -17.47
CA VAL A 380 8.32 -32.29 -17.96
C VAL A 380 8.21 -31.57 -19.30
N SER A 381 7.63 -32.25 -20.28
CA SER A 381 7.13 -31.67 -21.53
C SER A 381 5.66 -32.06 -21.67
N ASP A 382 4.78 -31.21 -21.15
CA ASP A 382 3.34 -31.42 -21.12
C ASP A 382 2.62 -30.48 -22.10
N SER A 383 1.55 -30.97 -22.74
CA SER A 383 0.71 -30.15 -23.63
C SER A 383 -0.77 -30.47 -23.53
N ASN A 384 -1.62 -29.44 -23.41
CA ASN A 384 -3.08 -29.56 -23.34
C ASN A 384 -3.59 -30.48 -22.20
N SER A 385 -2.84 -30.63 -21.12
CA SER A 385 -3.25 -31.45 -19.99
C SER A 385 -4.00 -30.63 -18.94
N VAL A 386 -4.82 -31.33 -18.15
CA VAL A 386 -5.63 -30.74 -17.09
C VAL A 386 -5.37 -31.46 -15.78
N ILE A 387 -4.87 -30.72 -14.79
CA ILE A 387 -4.59 -31.21 -13.45
C ILE A 387 -5.61 -30.55 -12.53
N MET A 388 -6.65 -31.29 -12.12
CA MET A 388 -7.73 -30.70 -11.33
C MET A 388 -8.27 -31.53 -10.17
N LEU A 389 -8.87 -30.86 -9.18
CA LEU A 389 -9.54 -31.51 -8.04
C LEU A 389 -8.63 -32.40 -7.19
N ASN A 390 -7.31 -32.32 -7.37
CA ASN A 390 -6.37 -33.14 -6.62
C ASN A 390 -6.09 -32.52 -5.24
N HIS A 391 -5.76 -33.37 -4.27
CA HIS A 391 -5.52 -33.00 -2.89
C HIS A 391 -4.15 -33.51 -2.42
N ALA A 392 -3.41 -32.69 -1.70
CA ALA A 392 -2.22 -33.11 -0.95
C ALA A 392 -2.32 -32.61 0.49
N MET A 393 -2.00 -33.45 1.47
CA MET A 393 -2.07 -33.04 2.88
C MET A 393 -1.00 -32.00 3.29
N GLN A 394 0.11 -31.92 2.55
CA GLN A 394 1.18 -30.94 2.78
C GLN A 394 1.30 -30.00 1.58
N SER A 395 1.94 -30.38 0.49
CA SER A 395 2.30 -29.41 -0.57
C SER A 395 1.94 -29.85 -1.98
N GLY A 396 1.63 -28.88 -2.85
CA GLY A 396 1.44 -29.12 -4.28
C GLY A 396 0.21 -29.96 -4.57
N GLY A 397 -0.99 -29.42 -4.30
CA GLY A 397 -2.24 -30.15 -4.49
C GLY A 397 -2.36 -30.70 -5.90
N GLY A 398 -2.03 -29.89 -6.91
CA GLY A 398 -1.88 -30.31 -8.29
C GLY A 398 -0.49 -30.89 -8.56
N VAL A 399 0.55 -30.08 -8.39
CA VAL A 399 1.94 -30.42 -8.74
C VAL A 399 2.91 -30.10 -7.60
N PHE A 400 3.78 -31.04 -7.27
CA PHE A 400 4.94 -30.80 -6.40
C PHE A 400 6.23 -31.12 -7.17
N THR A 401 7.26 -30.28 -7.01
CA THR A 401 8.55 -30.51 -7.69
C THR A 401 9.76 -30.16 -6.82
N LEU A 402 10.76 -31.05 -6.90
CA LEU A 402 12.15 -30.86 -6.46
C LEU A 402 13.11 -30.86 -7.66
N SER A 403 12.59 -30.81 -8.89
CA SER A 403 13.39 -30.93 -10.10
C SER A 403 14.14 -29.64 -10.41
N ASP A 404 15.40 -29.78 -10.80
CA ASP A 404 16.30 -28.72 -11.28
C ASP A 404 16.25 -28.54 -12.81
N GLN A 405 15.31 -29.22 -13.48
CA GLN A 405 15.12 -29.15 -14.93
C GLN A 405 13.97 -28.19 -15.31
N SER A 406 13.92 -27.78 -16.58
CA SER A 406 12.80 -26.99 -17.10
C SER A 406 11.49 -27.80 -17.13
N LEU A 407 10.41 -27.17 -16.67
CA LEU A 407 9.06 -27.69 -16.67
C LEU A 407 8.25 -26.97 -17.75
N TRP A 408 8.13 -27.60 -18.92
CA TRP A 408 7.42 -27.05 -20.06
C TRP A 408 5.97 -27.52 -20.05
N PHE A 409 5.04 -26.58 -19.83
CA PHE A 409 3.62 -26.79 -20.05
C PHE A 409 3.18 -25.96 -21.27
N SER A 410 2.38 -26.53 -22.16
CA SER A 410 1.85 -25.83 -23.32
C SER A 410 0.34 -25.94 -23.34
N HIS A 411 -0.35 -24.85 -23.03
CA HIS A 411 -1.82 -24.80 -22.97
C HIS A 411 -2.39 -25.75 -21.91
N SER A 412 -1.67 -25.94 -20.80
CA SER A 412 -2.10 -26.82 -19.72
C SER A 412 -2.62 -26.03 -18.53
N THR A 413 -3.58 -26.60 -17.81
CA THR A 413 -4.26 -25.94 -16.69
C THR A 413 -4.11 -26.74 -15.39
N VAL A 414 -3.83 -26.01 -14.31
CA VAL A 414 -3.82 -26.52 -12.94
C VAL A 414 -4.96 -25.82 -12.21
N SER A 415 -6.03 -26.53 -11.86
CA SER A 415 -7.20 -25.89 -11.26
C SER A 415 -7.93 -26.67 -10.19
N HIS A 416 -8.65 -26.00 -9.28
CA HIS A 416 -9.44 -26.67 -8.23
C HIS A 416 -8.65 -27.65 -7.34
N ASN A 417 -7.32 -27.53 -7.31
CA ASN A 417 -6.47 -28.37 -6.48
C ASN A 417 -6.32 -27.77 -5.07
N SER A 418 -6.02 -28.62 -4.08
CA SER A 418 -5.92 -28.19 -2.68
C SER A 418 -4.73 -28.78 -1.92
N ALA A 419 -4.09 -27.97 -1.08
CA ALA A 419 -3.00 -28.40 -0.19
C ALA A 419 -2.83 -27.45 1.02
N LYS A 420 -1.85 -27.70 1.91
CA LYS A 420 -1.46 -26.69 2.92
C LYS A 420 -0.57 -25.61 2.33
N TRP A 421 0.37 -26.00 1.47
CA TRP A 421 1.28 -25.11 0.74
C TRP A 421 1.16 -25.34 -0.77
N GLY A 422 0.90 -24.29 -1.56
CA GLY A 422 0.84 -24.45 -3.02
C GLY A 422 -0.36 -25.29 -3.45
N GLY A 423 -1.58 -24.77 -3.29
CA GLY A 423 -2.81 -25.48 -3.65
C GLY A 423 -2.78 -26.01 -5.08
N GLY A 424 -2.31 -25.18 -6.02
CA GLY A 424 -2.01 -25.58 -7.39
C GLY A 424 -0.67 -26.28 -7.52
N MET A 425 0.41 -25.55 -7.26
CA MET A 425 1.79 -26.03 -7.46
C MET A 425 2.72 -25.62 -6.31
N ALA A 426 3.68 -26.48 -5.96
CA ALA A 426 4.73 -26.19 -4.99
C ALA A 426 6.12 -26.54 -5.57
N ILE A 427 7.06 -25.60 -5.48
CA ILE A 427 8.44 -25.69 -5.99
C ILE A 427 9.41 -25.42 -4.84
N HIS A 428 10.08 -26.46 -4.34
CA HIS A 428 10.95 -26.36 -3.17
C HIS A 428 12.38 -26.81 -3.46
N ASP A 429 13.34 -26.17 -2.79
CA ASP A 429 14.76 -26.51 -2.77
C ASP A 429 15.39 -26.77 -4.16
N THR A 430 15.00 -25.98 -5.17
CA THR A 430 15.43 -26.19 -6.57
C THR A 430 15.57 -24.91 -7.40
N THR A 431 16.13 -25.03 -8.60
CA THR A 431 16.13 -23.98 -9.62
C THR A 431 15.46 -24.51 -10.89
N CYS A 432 14.40 -23.86 -11.37
CA CYS A 432 13.70 -24.33 -12.57
C CYS A 432 13.04 -23.19 -13.37
N VAL A 433 12.65 -23.52 -14.60
CA VAL A 433 11.85 -22.65 -15.47
C VAL A 433 10.48 -23.29 -15.62
N VAL A 434 9.42 -22.54 -15.36
CA VAL A 434 8.04 -22.96 -15.63
C VAL A 434 7.50 -22.16 -16.79
N THR A 435 7.08 -22.85 -17.84
CA THR A 435 6.52 -22.20 -19.03
C THR A 435 5.06 -22.60 -19.27
N GLY A 436 4.21 -21.64 -19.65
CA GLY A 436 2.95 -21.87 -20.36
C GLY A 436 1.81 -22.55 -19.59
N VAL A 437 1.79 -22.43 -18.26
CA VAL A 437 0.73 -22.98 -17.39
C VAL A 437 -0.21 -21.88 -16.88
N THR A 438 -1.51 -22.19 -16.83
CA THR A 438 -2.51 -21.37 -16.11
C THR A 438 -2.88 -22.06 -14.80
N ILE A 439 -2.71 -21.36 -13.68
CA ILE A 439 -3.03 -21.84 -12.32
C ILE A 439 -4.24 -21.07 -11.81
N HIS A 440 -5.38 -21.73 -11.64
CA HIS A 440 -6.60 -21.05 -11.20
C HIS A 440 -7.54 -21.83 -10.30
N GLU A 441 -8.30 -21.13 -9.45
CA GLU A 441 -9.30 -21.74 -8.55
C GLU A 441 -8.70 -22.79 -7.61
N CYS A 442 -7.39 -22.74 -7.36
CA CYS A 442 -6.73 -23.59 -6.37
C CYS A 442 -6.85 -22.99 -4.97
N THR A 443 -6.87 -23.86 -3.96
CA THR A 443 -7.05 -23.47 -2.56
C THR A 443 -5.92 -23.98 -1.68
N SER A 444 -5.46 -23.17 -0.73
CA SER A 444 -4.50 -23.61 0.29
C SER A 444 -4.97 -23.36 1.71
N GLU A 445 -4.74 -24.30 2.63
CA GLU A 445 -5.06 -24.10 4.06
C GLU A 445 -4.15 -23.07 4.73
N LEU A 446 -2.88 -22.96 4.32
CA LEU A 446 -1.93 -22.02 4.88
C LEU A 446 -1.48 -21.03 3.81
N HIS A 447 -0.58 -21.43 2.91
CA HIS A 447 0.10 -20.47 2.04
C HIS A 447 0.17 -20.86 0.57
N GLY A 448 0.10 -19.88 -0.32
CA GLY A 448 0.24 -20.10 -1.76
C GLY A 448 -0.96 -20.84 -2.33
N GLY A 449 -2.11 -20.16 -2.48
CA GLY A 449 -3.30 -20.79 -3.04
C GLY A 449 -3.04 -21.36 -4.44
N GLY A 450 -2.36 -20.58 -5.28
CA GLY A 450 -1.89 -21.02 -6.59
C GLY A 450 -0.52 -21.69 -6.52
N LEU A 451 0.51 -20.94 -6.11
CA LEU A 451 1.92 -21.33 -6.18
C LEU A 451 2.64 -21.13 -4.83
N SER A 452 3.42 -22.11 -4.39
CA SER A 452 4.39 -21.97 -3.29
C SER A 452 5.81 -22.15 -3.80
N VAL A 453 6.70 -21.20 -3.53
CA VAL A 453 8.13 -21.26 -3.88
C VAL A 453 8.98 -21.04 -2.63
N VAL A 454 9.80 -22.03 -2.31
CA VAL A 454 10.58 -22.04 -1.06
C VAL A 454 12.02 -22.45 -1.35
N ASN A 455 12.99 -21.69 -0.83
CA ASN A 455 14.42 -21.95 -1.00
C ASN A 455 14.81 -22.23 -2.47
N SER A 456 14.20 -21.49 -3.41
CA SER A 456 14.26 -21.83 -4.84
C SER A 456 14.43 -20.60 -5.72
N ILE A 457 14.93 -20.82 -6.94
CA ILE A 457 15.03 -19.80 -8.00
C ILE A 457 14.15 -20.25 -9.16
N VAL A 458 13.10 -19.49 -9.46
CA VAL A 458 12.11 -19.85 -10.46
C VAL A 458 11.96 -18.75 -11.50
N GLU A 459 12.09 -19.12 -12.77
CA GLU A 459 11.72 -18.26 -13.90
C GLU A 459 10.35 -18.68 -14.43
N LEU A 460 9.42 -17.74 -14.51
CA LEU A 460 8.09 -17.93 -15.07
C LEU A 460 8.04 -17.31 -16.47
N VAL A 461 7.58 -18.10 -17.43
CA VAL A 461 7.41 -17.66 -18.82
C VAL A 461 5.99 -17.97 -19.27
N LEU A 462 5.21 -16.96 -19.63
CA LEU A 462 3.81 -17.15 -20.07
C LEU A 462 2.95 -17.87 -19.01
N VAL A 463 3.13 -17.52 -17.73
CA VAL A 463 2.38 -18.09 -16.61
C VAL A 463 1.33 -17.10 -16.11
N VAL A 464 0.12 -17.60 -15.89
CA VAL A 464 -1.00 -16.82 -15.34
C VAL A 464 -1.48 -17.48 -14.06
N ILE A 465 -1.57 -16.70 -12.98
CA ILE A 465 -2.00 -17.17 -11.65
C ILE A 465 -3.23 -16.36 -11.24
N THR A 466 -4.41 -16.98 -11.28
CA THR A 466 -5.67 -16.24 -11.08
C THR A 466 -6.74 -16.98 -10.29
N HIS A 467 -7.63 -16.26 -9.59
CA HIS A 467 -8.74 -16.87 -8.85
C HIS A 467 -8.32 -17.88 -7.77
N ASN A 468 -7.08 -17.84 -7.29
CA ASN A 468 -6.61 -18.75 -6.25
C ASN A 468 -6.86 -18.16 -4.86
N THR A 469 -7.10 -19.03 -3.89
CA THR A 469 -7.44 -18.64 -2.52
C THR A 469 -6.54 -19.31 -1.48
N ALA A 470 -5.96 -18.53 -0.57
CA ALA A 470 -5.26 -19.06 0.61
C ALA A 470 -6.02 -18.69 1.89
N ASN A 471 -6.25 -19.63 2.80
CA ASN A 471 -6.90 -19.31 4.08
C ASN A 471 -6.01 -18.44 4.98
N ALA A 472 -4.68 -18.55 4.90
CA ALA A 472 -3.76 -17.66 5.61
C ALA A 472 -3.12 -16.61 4.69
N SER A 473 -2.11 -16.94 3.88
CA SER A 473 -1.37 -15.89 3.14
C SER A 473 -0.86 -16.28 1.76
N GLY A 474 -0.74 -15.31 0.85
CA GLY A 474 -0.26 -15.58 -0.51
C GLY A 474 -1.34 -16.26 -1.33
N GLY A 475 -2.46 -15.57 -1.58
CA GLY A 475 -3.60 -16.14 -2.31
C GLY A 475 -3.19 -16.68 -3.67
N GLY A 476 -2.42 -15.90 -4.41
CA GLY A 476 -1.77 -16.34 -5.64
C GLY A 476 -0.47 -17.10 -5.35
N VAL A 477 0.49 -16.41 -4.71
CA VAL A 477 1.86 -16.90 -4.56
C VAL A 477 2.37 -16.74 -3.12
N TYR A 478 3.09 -17.75 -2.62
CA TYR A 478 3.90 -17.66 -1.42
C TYR A 478 5.38 -17.80 -1.77
N LEU A 479 6.21 -16.83 -1.37
CA LEU A 479 7.66 -16.81 -1.58
C LEU A 479 8.39 -16.81 -0.24
N ARG A 480 9.27 -17.79 -0.02
CA ARG A 480 10.16 -17.80 1.16
C ARG A 480 11.59 -18.12 0.78
N THR A 481 12.50 -17.17 1.05
CA THR A 481 13.92 -17.29 0.69
C THR A 481 14.07 -17.71 -0.77
N ALA A 482 13.36 -17.02 -1.67
CA ALA A 482 13.18 -17.46 -3.05
C ALA A 482 13.25 -16.31 -4.05
N ALA A 483 13.67 -16.61 -5.27
CA ALA A 483 13.63 -15.68 -6.40
C ALA A 483 12.55 -16.10 -7.39
N LEU A 484 11.62 -15.19 -7.68
CA LEU A 484 10.62 -15.35 -8.74
C LEU A 484 10.87 -14.29 -9.81
N THR A 485 11.24 -14.75 -11.00
CA THR A 485 11.62 -13.89 -12.13
C THR A 485 10.78 -14.21 -13.35
N GLY A 486 10.73 -13.27 -14.31
CA GLY A 486 10.03 -13.44 -15.57
C GLY A 486 8.61 -12.85 -15.56
N PRO A 487 8.05 -12.55 -16.74
CA PRO A 487 6.74 -11.92 -16.87
C PRO A 487 5.64 -12.84 -16.35
N VAL A 488 5.03 -12.45 -15.23
CA VAL A 488 3.91 -13.18 -14.60
C VAL A 488 2.74 -12.24 -14.32
N ASP A 489 1.53 -12.69 -14.64
CA ASP A 489 0.28 -12.01 -14.26
C ASP A 489 -0.38 -12.74 -13.09
N ILE A 490 -0.52 -12.04 -11.98
CA ILE A 490 -1.07 -12.53 -10.71
C ILE A 490 -2.34 -11.71 -10.45
N ALA A 491 -3.49 -12.23 -10.85
CA ALA A 491 -4.73 -11.47 -10.90
C ALA A 491 -5.87 -12.15 -10.14
N GLU A 492 -6.71 -11.38 -9.43
CA GLU A 492 -7.97 -11.90 -8.87
C GLU A 492 -7.75 -13.03 -7.83
N ASN A 493 -6.65 -12.98 -7.09
CA ASN A 493 -6.35 -13.93 -6.02
C ASN A 493 -6.75 -13.37 -4.65
N ALA A 494 -7.07 -14.25 -3.71
CA ALA A 494 -7.58 -13.88 -2.39
C ALA A 494 -6.82 -14.57 -1.25
N ALA A 495 -6.55 -13.85 -0.16
CA ALA A 495 -6.00 -14.43 1.06
C ALA A 495 -6.86 -14.08 2.29
N GLY A 496 -7.01 -15.02 3.21
CA GLY A 496 -7.76 -14.83 4.45
C GLY A 496 -7.05 -13.94 5.48
N MET A 497 -5.74 -13.74 5.39
CA MET A 497 -4.98 -12.87 6.30
C MET A 497 -4.10 -11.85 5.56
N SER A 498 -3.18 -12.31 4.70
CA SER A 498 -2.12 -11.44 4.15
C SER A 498 -1.71 -11.76 2.73
N GLY A 499 -1.37 -10.75 1.92
CA GLY A 499 -0.80 -10.95 0.59
C GLY A 499 -1.77 -11.63 -0.36
N GLY A 500 -2.83 -10.93 -0.79
CA GLY A 500 -3.86 -11.50 -1.66
C GLY A 500 -3.28 -12.04 -2.96
N GLY A 501 -2.40 -11.27 -3.58
CA GLY A 501 -1.57 -11.72 -4.70
C GLY A 501 -0.37 -12.53 -4.22
N ILE A 502 0.53 -11.89 -3.47
CA ILE A 502 1.81 -12.50 -3.04
C ILE A 502 2.08 -12.29 -1.56
N PHE A 503 2.55 -13.32 -0.87
CA PHE A 503 3.18 -13.20 0.44
C PHE A 503 4.67 -13.53 0.36
N ILE A 504 5.53 -12.68 0.92
CA ILE A 504 6.99 -12.74 0.76
C ILE A 504 7.67 -12.77 2.14
N GLN A 505 8.61 -13.71 2.32
CA GLN A 505 9.37 -13.86 3.55
C GLN A 505 10.84 -14.20 3.26
N GLY A 506 11.76 -13.76 4.13
CA GLY A 506 13.18 -14.02 3.98
C GLY A 506 13.79 -13.27 2.79
N GLU A 507 15.04 -13.58 2.44
CA GLU A 507 15.75 -12.95 1.32
C GLU A 507 15.14 -13.41 -0.01
N SER A 508 14.30 -12.55 -0.60
CA SER A 508 13.52 -12.90 -1.78
C SER A 508 13.61 -11.83 -2.86
N THR A 509 13.47 -12.25 -4.11
CA THR A 509 13.51 -11.37 -5.28
C THR A 509 12.23 -11.55 -6.09
N LEU A 510 11.62 -10.45 -6.50
CA LEU A 510 10.49 -10.41 -7.42
C LEU A 510 10.82 -9.50 -8.60
N GLN A 511 10.75 -10.04 -9.81
CA GLN A 511 11.07 -9.31 -11.02
C GLN A 511 10.05 -9.58 -12.13
N LEU A 512 9.60 -8.50 -12.80
CA LEU A 512 8.67 -8.53 -13.95
C LEU A 512 7.26 -9.06 -13.60
N ALA A 513 6.72 -8.70 -12.43
CA ALA A 513 5.38 -9.12 -12.00
C ALA A 513 4.32 -8.03 -12.20
N SER A 514 3.16 -8.43 -12.73
CA SER A 514 1.91 -7.67 -12.70
C SER A 514 1.00 -8.30 -11.65
N ILE A 515 0.66 -7.56 -10.60
CA ILE A 515 -0.24 -8.01 -9.54
C ILE A 515 -1.48 -7.16 -9.61
N SER A 516 -2.66 -7.77 -9.82
CA SER A 516 -3.88 -6.97 -9.94
C SER A 516 -5.15 -7.59 -9.36
N ARG A 517 -6.11 -6.75 -8.96
CA ARG A 517 -7.44 -7.20 -8.49
C ARG A 517 -7.40 -8.24 -7.36
N CYS A 518 -6.33 -8.24 -6.57
CA CYS A 518 -6.15 -9.19 -5.48
C CYS A 518 -6.71 -8.64 -4.17
N THR A 519 -7.11 -9.53 -3.25
CA THR A 519 -7.79 -9.15 -2.00
C THR A 519 -7.22 -9.87 -0.78
N ALA A 520 -7.02 -9.15 0.32
CA ALA A 520 -6.65 -9.71 1.63
C ALA A 520 -6.94 -8.69 2.75
N PRO A 521 -7.01 -9.08 4.03
CA PRO A 521 -7.03 -8.09 5.10
C PRO A 521 -5.80 -7.18 5.12
N ASN A 522 -4.61 -7.75 4.89
CA ASN A 522 -3.34 -7.03 4.89
C ASN A 522 -2.57 -7.28 3.60
N GLY A 523 -2.27 -6.24 2.82
CA GLY A 523 -1.51 -6.39 1.58
C GLY A 523 -2.36 -7.01 0.48
N GLY A 524 -3.33 -6.27 -0.05
CA GLY A 524 -4.25 -6.77 -1.07
C GLY A 524 -3.49 -7.34 -2.27
N GLY A 525 -2.51 -6.59 -2.78
CA GLY A 525 -1.57 -7.06 -3.79
C GLY A 525 -0.47 -7.94 -3.19
N PHE A 526 0.35 -7.40 -2.29
CA PHE A 526 1.45 -8.15 -1.68
C PHE A 526 1.67 -7.84 -0.19
N HIS A 527 2.31 -8.76 0.52
CA HIS A 527 2.78 -8.52 1.89
C HIS A 527 4.19 -9.11 2.03
N ALA A 528 5.18 -8.29 2.37
CA ALA A 528 6.53 -8.75 2.64
C ALA A 528 6.94 -8.51 4.10
N ILE A 529 7.49 -9.55 4.74
CA ILE A 529 7.91 -9.51 6.15
C ILE A 529 9.33 -10.01 6.37
N SER A 530 10.02 -9.44 7.35
CA SER A 530 11.29 -9.95 7.92
C SER A 530 12.34 -10.28 6.86
N SER A 531 12.64 -9.32 5.98
CA SER A 531 13.59 -9.49 4.87
C SER A 531 14.71 -8.45 4.94
N SER A 532 15.95 -8.93 5.06
CA SER A 532 17.17 -8.11 5.01
C SER A 532 17.39 -7.44 3.66
N ALA A 533 16.90 -8.07 2.58
CA ALA A 533 17.01 -7.58 1.21
C ALA A 533 15.86 -8.13 0.35
N LEU A 534 14.87 -7.28 0.07
CA LEU A 534 13.82 -7.54 -0.91
C LEU A 534 14.15 -6.76 -2.19
N GLN A 535 14.23 -7.45 -3.32
CA GLN A 535 14.38 -6.79 -4.62
C GLN A 535 13.04 -6.77 -5.36
N LEU A 536 12.56 -5.59 -5.74
CA LEU A 536 11.32 -5.39 -6.50
C LEU A 536 11.63 -4.70 -7.82
N ASN A 537 11.81 -5.44 -8.91
CA ASN A 537 12.26 -4.87 -10.16
C ASN A 537 11.22 -5.00 -11.27
N SER A 538 10.74 -3.86 -11.79
CA SER A 538 9.67 -3.80 -12.80
C SER A 538 8.40 -4.50 -12.31
N VAL A 539 7.96 -4.14 -11.11
CA VAL A 539 6.74 -4.69 -10.47
C VAL A 539 5.63 -3.64 -10.52
N THR A 540 4.45 -4.03 -10.98
CA THR A 540 3.24 -3.20 -10.95
C THR A 540 2.18 -3.85 -10.08
N VAL A 541 1.59 -3.08 -9.17
CA VAL A 541 0.50 -3.51 -8.29
C VAL A 541 -0.71 -2.61 -8.50
N ALA A 542 -1.79 -3.15 -9.04
CA ALA A 542 -2.93 -2.35 -9.49
C ALA A 542 -4.30 -2.91 -9.12
N ASN A 543 -5.24 -2.04 -8.73
CA ASN A 543 -6.64 -2.42 -8.47
C ASN A 543 -6.81 -3.47 -7.35
N CYS A 544 -5.85 -3.60 -6.45
CA CYS A 544 -5.94 -4.51 -5.31
C CYS A 544 -6.67 -3.83 -4.14
N THR A 545 -7.33 -4.62 -3.30
CA THR A 545 -8.09 -4.11 -2.16
C THR A 545 -7.70 -4.83 -0.87
N ALA A 546 -7.45 -4.04 0.18
CA ALA A 546 -7.28 -4.54 1.53
C ALA A 546 -8.39 -4.06 2.46
N THR A 547 -8.84 -4.90 3.40
CA THR A 547 -9.85 -4.45 4.39
C THR A 547 -9.22 -3.67 5.54
N GLN A 548 -7.91 -3.85 5.80
CA GLN A 548 -7.19 -3.19 6.88
C GLN A 548 -6.02 -2.36 6.36
N HIS A 549 -4.91 -3.00 5.98
CA HIS A 549 -3.64 -2.32 5.73
C HIS A 549 -3.10 -2.62 4.32
N GLY A 550 -2.65 -1.59 3.58
CA GLY A 550 -1.87 -1.75 2.36
C GLY A 550 -2.67 -2.35 1.20
N GLY A 551 -3.46 -1.54 0.51
CA GLY A 551 -4.28 -2.03 -0.61
C GLY A 551 -3.41 -2.64 -1.72
N GLY A 552 -2.36 -1.92 -2.09
CA GLY A 552 -1.28 -2.43 -2.95
C GLY A 552 -0.39 -3.40 -2.20
N GLY A 553 0.16 -3.00 -1.05
CA GLY A 553 0.91 -3.94 -0.22
C GLY A 553 1.35 -3.49 1.16
N VAL A 554 1.95 -4.42 1.89
CA VAL A 554 2.49 -4.20 3.24
C VAL A 554 3.99 -4.54 3.24
N LEU A 555 4.79 -3.68 3.86
CA LEU A 555 6.22 -3.89 4.11
C LEU A 555 6.47 -3.83 5.62
N GLU A 556 6.92 -4.94 6.22
CA GLU A 556 7.14 -5.05 7.66
C GLU A 556 8.56 -5.56 7.98
N ASN A 557 9.40 -4.71 8.57
CA ASN A 557 10.80 -5.03 8.87
C ASN A 557 11.55 -5.51 7.60
N VAL A 558 11.38 -4.76 6.51
CA VAL A 558 11.93 -5.07 5.18
C VAL A 558 12.75 -3.91 4.63
N ARG A 559 13.91 -4.23 4.05
CA ARG A 559 14.61 -3.30 3.16
C ARG A 559 14.33 -3.65 1.70
N ALA A 560 13.43 -2.89 1.07
CA ALA A 560 13.03 -3.06 -0.32
C ALA A 560 13.87 -2.15 -1.23
N VAL A 561 14.57 -2.76 -2.19
CA VAL A 561 15.34 -2.07 -3.22
C VAL A 561 14.65 -2.25 -4.56
N THR A 562 14.47 -1.16 -5.31
CA THR A 562 13.75 -1.21 -6.59
C THR A 562 14.39 -0.32 -7.64
N ASP A 563 14.42 -0.78 -8.89
CA ASP A 563 14.64 0.08 -10.05
C ASP A 563 13.32 0.60 -10.65
N SER A 564 12.22 -0.15 -10.53
CA SER A 564 10.92 0.30 -11.01
C SER A 564 9.82 -0.41 -10.25
N PHE A 565 8.98 0.39 -9.59
CA PHE A 565 7.88 -0.11 -8.78
C PHE A 565 6.71 0.85 -8.86
N VAL A 566 5.57 0.36 -9.35
CA VAL A 566 4.36 1.16 -9.53
C VAL A 566 3.25 0.57 -8.70
N VAL A 567 2.66 1.38 -7.82
CA VAL A 567 1.52 0.99 -6.96
C VAL A 567 0.38 1.93 -7.27
N GLN A 568 -0.67 1.43 -7.93
CA GLN A 568 -1.74 2.29 -8.42
C GLN A 568 -3.16 1.75 -8.26
N ASP A 569 -4.13 2.65 -8.15
CA ASP A 569 -5.56 2.31 -8.14
C ASP A 569 -5.94 1.30 -7.03
N ASN A 570 -5.17 1.23 -5.94
CA ASN A 570 -5.42 0.28 -4.86
C ASN A 570 -6.22 0.94 -3.72
N ALA A 571 -6.95 0.13 -2.96
CA ALA A 571 -7.84 0.61 -1.91
C ALA A 571 -7.61 -0.08 -0.56
N ALA A 572 -7.62 0.66 0.56
CA ALA A 572 -7.55 0.09 1.92
C ALA A 572 -8.19 0.97 2.99
N THR A 573 -8.23 0.51 4.25
CA THR A 573 -8.54 1.41 5.39
C THR A 573 -7.32 2.28 5.71
N PHE A 574 -6.13 1.68 5.78
CA PHE A 574 -4.86 2.35 6.02
C PHE A 574 -3.89 2.06 4.87
N GLY A 575 -3.36 3.10 4.21
CA GLY A 575 -2.36 2.93 3.15
C GLY A 575 -2.97 2.33 1.91
N GLY A 576 -3.67 3.13 1.10
CA GLY A 576 -4.32 2.62 -0.12
C GLY A 576 -3.29 1.96 -1.03
N GLY A 577 -2.14 2.61 -1.21
CA GLY A 577 -0.98 2.03 -1.88
C GLY A 577 -0.22 1.08 -0.96
N LEU A 578 0.49 1.62 0.03
CA LEU A 578 1.37 0.84 0.91
C LEU A 578 1.08 1.08 2.40
N HIS A 579 1.28 0.04 3.21
CA HIS A 579 1.48 0.17 4.65
C HIS A 579 2.92 -0.19 5.00
N VAL A 580 3.56 0.58 5.88
CA VAL A 580 4.96 0.39 6.28
C VAL A 580 5.12 0.35 7.80
N ASP A 581 5.93 -0.61 8.25
CA ASP A 581 6.36 -0.77 9.65
C ASP A 581 7.83 -1.23 9.66
N GLY A 582 8.75 -0.43 10.20
CA GLY A 582 10.19 -0.70 10.16
C GLY A 582 10.74 -0.96 8.75
N ALA A 583 10.16 -0.35 7.72
CA ALA A 583 10.47 -0.65 6.33
C ALA A 583 11.29 0.47 5.65
N HIS A 584 12.27 0.07 4.84
CA HIS A 584 13.12 0.98 4.08
C HIS A 584 12.92 0.73 2.58
N LEU A 585 12.23 1.65 1.90
CA LEU A 585 12.03 1.62 0.45
C LEU A 585 13.04 2.55 -0.22
N VAL A 586 13.97 1.97 -0.97
CA VAL A 586 15.06 2.69 -1.63
C VAL A 586 15.01 2.42 -3.12
N THR A 587 14.89 3.47 -3.94
CA THR A 587 15.09 3.30 -5.38
C THR A 587 16.58 3.38 -5.73
N GLY A 588 17.07 2.48 -6.59
CA GLY A 588 18.45 2.51 -7.07
C GLY A 588 18.80 3.81 -7.81
N THR A 589 20.10 4.11 -7.95
CA THR A 589 20.63 5.35 -8.57
C THR A 589 20.44 5.44 -10.10
N GLY A 590 19.49 4.69 -10.67
CA GLY A 590 19.21 4.64 -12.11
C GLY A 590 18.07 5.59 -12.53
N LEU A 591 17.67 5.53 -13.80
CA LEU A 591 16.47 6.19 -14.36
C LEU A 591 15.14 5.61 -13.81
N GLY A 592 15.23 4.82 -12.75
CA GLY A 592 14.15 4.12 -12.13
C GLY A 592 13.13 5.04 -11.49
N ARG A 593 11.86 4.63 -11.50
CA ARG A 593 10.77 5.36 -10.82
C ARG A 593 10.03 4.43 -9.86
N CYS A 594 10.00 4.80 -8.58
CA CYS A 594 9.01 4.29 -7.64
C CYS A 594 7.86 5.28 -7.54
N VAL A 595 6.69 4.90 -8.05
CA VAL A 595 5.51 5.77 -8.12
C VAL A 595 4.34 5.10 -7.42
N ILE A 596 3.78 5.78 -6.44
CA ILE A 596 2.58 5.35 -5.71
C ILE A 596 1.49 6.37 -6.05
N GLN A 597 0.50 5.96 -6.84
CA GLN A 597 -0.46 6.90 -7.43
C GLN A 597 -1.90 6.43 -7.50
N PHE A 598 -2.87 7.36 -7.50
CA PHE A 598 -4.30 7.02 -7.65
C PHE A 598 -4.86 6.04 -6.60
N ASN A 599 -4.15 5.84 -5.49
CA ASN A 599 -4.60 4.94 -4.44
C ASN A 599 -5.56 5.66 -3.48
N GLN A 600 -6.45 4.88 -2.85
CA GLN A 600 -7.52 5.40 -2.02
C GLN A 600 -7.54 4.73 -0.64
N ALA A 601 -7.68 5.49 0.44
CA ALA A 601 -7.87 4.93 1.78
C ALA A 601 -8.65 5.83 2.72
N ALA A 602 -9.03 5.34 3.90
CA ALA A 602 -9.50 6.24 4.96
C ALA A 602 -8.35 7.09 5.51
N PHE A 603 -7.19 6.46 5.75
CA PHE A 603 -5.99 7.08 6.28
C PHE A 603 -4.79 6.75 5.39
N GLY A 604 -4.10 7.76 4.87
CA GLY A 604 -2.92 7.53 4.03
C GLY A 604 -3.30 7.00 2.66
N GLY A 605 -3.84 7.83 1.78
CA GLY A 605 -4.29 7.39 0.45
C GLY A 605 -3.18 6.66 -0.30
N GLY A 606 -1.97 7.20 -0.28
CA GLY A 606 -0.77 6.54 -0.80
C GLY A 606 -0.15 5.58 0.21
N VAL A 607 0.29 6.11 1.36
CA VAL A 607 1.09 5.40 2.36
C VAL A 607 0.54 5.57 3.77
N SER A 608 0.59 4.52 4.58
CA SER A 608 0.37 4.63 6.03
C SER A 608 1.52 4.03 6.85
N ALA A 609 1.83 4.65 7.98
CA ALA A 609 2.80 4.19 8.98
C ALA A 609 2.19 4.34 10.38
N LEU A 610 2.16 3.27 11.18
CA LEU A 610 1.41 3.22 12.44
C LEU A 610 2.19 2.49 13.52
N SER A 611 2.33 3.11 14.69
CA SER A 611 2.78 2.45 15.93
C SER A 611 4.07 1.63 15.77
N SER A 612 4.96 2.09 14.90
CA SER A 612 6.19 1.38 14.55
C SER A 612 7.34 1.83 15.45
N PRO A 613 7.95 0.92 16.24
CA PRO A 613 9.11 1.25 17.05
C PRO A 613 10.39 1.41 16.21
N SER A 614 10.38 0.90 14.98
CA SER A 614 11.50 0.93 14.04
C SER A 614 11.27 2.02 12.98
N PRO A 615 12.22 2.92 12.74
CA PRO A 615 12.04 3.98 11.75
C PRO A 615 11.85 3.39 10.34
N SER A 616 10.86 3.89 9.60
CA SER A 616 10.70 3.58 8.18
C SER A 616 11.34 4.68 7.33
N SER A 617 11.70 4.39 6.08
CA SER A 617 12.26 5.43 5.19
C SER A 617 11.91 5.24 3.72
N PHE A 618 11.77 6.36 3.02
CA PHE A 618 11.57 6.43 1.58
C PHE A 618 12.69 7.25 0.95
N THR A 619 13.32 6.72 -0.08
CA THR A 619 14.34 7.42 -0.86
C THR A 619 13.99 7.41 -2.34
N SER A 620 13.88 8.59 -2.95
CA SER A 620 13.60 8.77 -4.39
C SER A 620 12.24 8.19 -4.81
N VAL A 621 11.18 8.55 -4.06
CA VAL A 621 9.81 8.04 -4.26
C VAL A 621 8.86 9.18 -4.64
N THR A 622 7.95 8.92 -5.58
CA THR A 622 6.86 9.83 -5.95
C THR A 622 5.52 9.33 -5.44
N LEU A 623 4.79 10.20 -4.74
CA LEU A 623 3.42 10.00 -4.27
C LEU A 623 2.52 10.97 -5.04
N GLN A 624 1.64 10.47 -5.92
CA GLN A 624 0.86 11.35 -6.78
C GLN A 624 -0.62 10.99 -6.88
N ASN A 625 -1.53 11.98 -6.87
CA ASN A 625 -2.96 11.74 -7.09
C ASN A 625 -3.60 10.72 -6.12
N ASN A 626 -3.05 10.57 -4.91
CA ASN A 626 -3.63 9.68 -3.91
C ASN A 626 -4.69 10.40 -3.10
N ILE A 627 -5.73 9.69 -2.69
CA ILE A 627 -6.91 10.26 -2.02
C ILE A 627 -7.12 9.56 -0.68
N ALA A 628 -7.19 10.32 0.40
CA ALA A 628 -7.70 9.83 1.68
C ALA A 628 -9.14 10.32 1.90
N HIS A 629 -9.95 9.54 2.60
CA HIS A 629 -11.31 9.95 3.01
C HIS A 629 -11.35 10.68 4.35
N ASP A 630 -10.31 10.55 5.17
CA ASP A 630 -10.19 11.26 6.45
C ASP A 630 -8.84 11.99 6.54
N LYS A 631 -7.70 11.29 6.57
CA LYS A 631 -6.41 11.94 6.87
C LYS A 631 -5.26 11.47 6.00
N GLY A 632 -4.39 12.40 5.61
CA GLY A 632 -3.15 12.10 4.91
C GLY A 632 -3.40 11.62 3.48
N GLY A 633 -3.71 12.51 2.54
CA GLY A 633 -3.99 12.12 1.15
C GLY A 633 -2.84 11.34 0.52
N ALA A 634 -1.59 11.80 0.71
CA ALA A 634 -0.40 11.04 0.33
C ALA A 634 0.06 10.09 1.42
N MET A 635 0.22 10.57 2.65
CA MET A 635 0.80 9.81 3.76
C MET A 635 0.11 10.10 5.08
N PHE A 636 -0.15 9.05 5.86
CA PHE A 636 -0.59 9.12 7.24
C PHE A 636 0.45 8.45 8.15
N ALA A 637 0.97 9.18 9.14
CA ALA A 637 1.93 8.67 10.11
C ALA A 637 1.43 8.90 11.54
N GLN A 638 1.45 7.84 12.35
CA GLN A 638 1.07 7.91 13.76
C GLN A 638 2.04 7.11 14.64
N LEU A 639 2.47 7.68 15.76
CA LEU A 639 3.34 7.03 16.74
C LEU A 639 4.59 6.37 16.12
N CYS A 640 5.23 7.04 15.16
CA CYS A 640 6.37 6.48 14.43
C CYS A 640 7.35 7.56 13.95
N THR A 641 8.47 7.10 13.38
CA THR A 641 9.45 7.95 12.68
C THR A 641 9.54 7.53 11.22
N VAL A 642 9.45 8.50 10.29
CA VAL A 642 9.56 8.24 8.85
C VAL A 642 10.59 9.18 8.21
N GLY A 643 11.64 8.61 7.61
CA GLY A 643 12.63 9.34 6.82
C GLY A 643 12.17 9.54 5.38
N LEU A 644 12.22 10.77 4.86
CA LEU A 644 11.88 11.14 3.49
C LEU A 644 13.07 11.82 2.83
N VAL A 645 13.68 11.17 1.85
CA VAL A 645 14.83 11.69 1.09
C VAL A 645 14.50 11.69 -0.39
N ASP A 646 14.61 12.84 -1.05
CA ASP A 646 14.26 12.97 -2.48
C ASP A 646 12.82 12.51 -2.79
N VAL A 647 11.86 12.90 -1.95
CA VAL A 647 10.45 12.48 -2.07
C VAL A 647 9.63 13.60 -2.69
N PHE A 648 8.83 13.25 -3.69
CA PHE A 648 7.91 14.17 -4.36
C PHE A 648 6.45 13.79 -4.10
N VAL A 649 5.68 14.70 -3.54
CA VAL A 649 4.26 14.55 -3.24
C VAL A 649 3.49 15.57 -4.07
N ASP A 650 2.59 15.11 -4.93
CA ASP A 650 1.87 15.98 -5.86
C ASP A 650 0.39 15.59 -6.00
N SER A 651 -0.50 16.58 -6.04
CA SER A 651 -1.91 16.39 -6.37
C SER A 651 -2.68 15.39 -5.47
N CYS A 652 -2.21 15.16 -4.23
CA CYS A 652 -2.89 14.30 -3.27
C CYS A 652 -3.94 15.08 -2.45
N SER A 653 -5.05 14.44 -2.06
CA SER A 653 -6.14 15.16 -1.39
C SER A 653 -6.88 14.36 -0.33
N THR A 654 -7.56 15.07 0.58
CA THR A 654 -8.51 14.51 1.55
C THR A 654 -9.60 15.52 1.88
N PRO A 655 -10.85 15.12 2.16
CA PRO A 655 -11.84 16.05 2.72
C PRO A 655 -11.57 16.36 4.20
N GLY A 656 -10.68 15.62 4.89
CA GLY A 656 -10.29 15.89 6.28
C GLY A 656 -8.97 16.66 6.37
N GLN A 657 -7.93 16.07 6.97
CA GLN A 657 -6.72 16.79 7.39
C GLN A 657 -5.45 16.26 6.71
N GLY A 658 -4.55 17.14 6.29
CA GLY A 658 -3.26 16.77 5.68
C GLY A 658 -3.41 16.25 4.26
N GLY A 659 -3.52 17.12 3.26
CA GLY A 659 -3.74 16.72 1.86
C GLY A 659 -2.54 15.94 1.30
N GLY A 660 -1.33 16.39 1.61
CA GLY A 660 -0.11 15.62 1.44
C GLY A 660 0.11 14.68 2.63
N LEU A 661 0.63 15.22 3.74
CA LEU A 661 1.05 14.45 4.90
C LEU A 661 0.19 14.76 6.14
N TYR A 662 -0.18 13.74 6.89
CA TYR A 662 -0.77 13.89 8.22
C TYR A 662 0.09 13.19 9.27
N LEU A 663 0.53 13.93 10.28
CA LEU A 663 1.43 13.44 11.33
C LEU A 663 0.78 13.60 12.71
N LEU A 664 0.69 12.50 13.44
CA LEU A 664 0.21 12.47 14.82
C LEU A 664 1.24 11.79 15.73
N GLU A 665 1.77 12.51 16.71
CA GLU A 665 2.76 11.97 17.65
C GLU A 665 3.92 11.27 16.92
N SER A 666 4.36 11.87 15.81
CA SER A 666 5.30 11.26 14.87
C SER A 666 6.36 12.26 14.45
N THR A 667 7.51 11.73 14.02
CA THR A 667 8.63 12.51 13.48
C THR A 667 8.80 12.19 12.01
N VAL A 668 8.89 13.21 11.16
CA VAL A 668 9.36 13.05 9.78
C VAL A 668 10.73 13.69 9.64
N GLU A 669 11.71 12.86 9.33
CA GLU A 669 13.06 13.28 9.01
C GLU A 669 13.14 13.58 7.51
N HIS A 670 13.29 14.83 7.10
CA HIS A 670 13.19 15.23 5.70
C HIS A 670 14.49 15.75 5.09
N SER A 671 14.73 15.43 3.81
CA SER A 671 15.79 16.05 3.02
C SER A 671 15.41 16.06 1.54
N ASN A 672 15.33 17.24 0.95
CA ASN A 672 14.93 17.43 -0.45
C ASN A 672 13.54 16.83 -0.74
N VAL A 673 12.54 17.29 0.01
CA VAL A 673 11.15 16.86 -0.15
C VAL A 673 10.34 18.00 -0.76
N LEU A 674 9.46 17.70 -1.71
CA LEU A 674 8.54 18.67 -2.31
C LEU A 674 7.10 18.17 -2.18
N VAL A 675 6.22 18.99 -1.60
CA VAL A 675 4.77 18.74 -1.45
C VAL A 675 4.00 19.84 -2.17
N GLN A 676 3.25 19.51 -3.22
CA GLN A 676 2.56 20.52 -4.02
C GLN A 676 1.20 20.10 -4.58
N HIS A 677 0.37 21.08 -4.89
CA HIS A 677 -0.98 20.87 -5.46
C HIS A 677 -1.88 19.96 -4.60
N CYS A 678 -1.57 19.80 -3.31
CA CYS A 678 -2.36 19.00 -2.40
C CYS A 678 -3.49 19.82 -1.78
N SER A 679 -4.58 19.15 -1.43
CA SER A 679 -5.75 19.82 -0.84
C SER A 679 -6.36 19.10 0.35
N ALA A 680 -6.81 19.88 1.35
CA ALA A 680 -7.48 19.39 2.56
C ALA A 680 -8.50 20.39 3.13
N THR A 681 -9.21 19.99 4.18
CA THR A 681 -9.91 20.98 5.04
C THR A 681 -8.89 21.78 5.84
N ASP A 682 -7.99 21.11 6.56
CA ASP A 682 -6.87 21.74 7.27
C ASP A 682 -5.54 21.12 6.86
N GLY A 683 -4.51 21.95 6.68
CA GLY A 683 -3.17 21.50 6.29
C GLY A 683 -3.16 20.94 4.87
N GLY A 684 -3.41 21.80 3.87
CA GLY A 684 -3.51 21.37 2.46
C GLY A 684 -2.29 20.56 2.02
N GLY A 685 -1.10 21.01 2.39
CA GLY A 685 0.13 20.23 2.28
C GLY A 685 0.33 19.27 3.44
N VAL A 686 0.50 19.79 4.66
CA VAL A 686 0.87 19.02 5.85
C VAL A 686 0.06 19.43 7.07
N PHE A 687 -0.37 18.44 7.85
CA PHE A 687 -0.97 18.63 9.16
C PHE A 687 -0.11 17.96 10.25
N LEU A 688 0.21 18.70 11.32
CA LEU A 688 0.96 18.20 12.46
C LEU A 688 0.17 18.31 13.76
N SER A 689 0.15 17.24 14.55
CA SER A 689 -0.32 17.26 15.94
C SER A 689 0.63 16.51 16.86
N SER A 690 1.22 17.22 17.82
CA SER A 690 2.30 16.70 18.68
C SER A 690 3.42 16.04 17.85
N ALA A 691 3.74 16.61 16.69
CA ALA A 691 4.60 15.99 15.68
C ALA A 691 5.72 16.93 15.21
N SER A 692 6.77 16.38 14.62
CA SER A 692 7.93 17.15 14.15
C SER A 692 8.24 16.95 12.67
N LEU A 693 8.61 18.04 12.00
CA LEU A 693 9.36 18.05 10.74
C LEU A 693 10.78 18.53 11.03
N GLU A 694 11.76 17.64 10.87
CA GLU A 694 13.16 17.97 11.13
C GLU A 694 14.09 17.32 10.11
N PRO A 695 15.26 17.89 9.81
CA PRO A 695 16.21 17.24 8.93
C PRO A 695 16.94 16.09 9.64
N PRO A 696 17.36 15.02 8.91
CA PRO A 696 18.10 13.91 9.50
C PRO A 696 19.52 14.33 9.91
N GLY A 697 19.78 14.44 11.22
CA GLY A 697 21.11 14.61 11.78
C GLY A 697 21.91 15.80 11.20
N ALA A 698 23.05 15.52 10.57
CA ALA A 698 23.98 16.53 10.02
C ALA A 698 23.58 17.09 8.64
N LEU A 699 22.52 16.57 8.02
CA LEU A 699 21.99 17.06 6.75
C LEU A 699 21.11 18.29 6.99
N THR A 700 21.10 19.25 6.06
CA THR A 700 20.33 20.51 6.16
C THR A 700 19.37 20.67 4.98
N GLY A 701 18.79 19.55 4.52
CA GLY A 701 17.84 19.55 3.41
C GLY A 701 16.53 20.22 3.81
N PHE A 702 15.88 20.90 2.85
CA PHE A 702 14.57 21.51 3.06
C PHE A 702 13.44 20.56 2.64
N ILE A 703 12.32 20.68 3.34
CA ILE A 703 11.01 20.32 2.81
C ILE A 703 10.36 21.59 2.25
N SER A 704 9.97 21.55 0.98
CA SER A 704 9.30 22.64 0.28
C SER A 704 7.85 22.30 0.03
N LEU A 705 6.95 23.17 0.44
CA LEU A 705 5.51 23.06 0.24
C LEU A 705 5.08 24.21 -0.66
N SER A 706 4.41 23.91 -1.78
CA SER A 706 3.96 24.96 -2.70
C SER A 706 2.63 24.69 -3.38
N HIS A 707 1.81 25.73 -3.58
CA HIS A 707 0.53 25.61 -4.29
C HIS A 707 -0.43 24.59 -3.66
N ASN A 708 -0.38 24.43 -2.34
CA ASN A 708 -1.32 23.60 -1.61
C ASN A 708 -2.49 24.46 -1.09
N GLU A 709 -3.67 23.84 -1.01
CA GLU A 709 -4.91 24.53 -0.69
C GLU A 709 -5.61 23.90 0.52
N ALA A 710 -6.05 24.74 1.46
CA ALA A 710 -6.88 24.31 2.58
C ALA A 710 -8.20 25.10 2.61
N ASN A 711 -9.32 24.42 2.82
CA ASN A 711 -10.62 25.09 2.91
C ASN A 711 -10.69 26.04 4.13
N THR A 712 -10.08 25.65 5.26
CA THR A 712 -10.18 26.38 6.52
C THR A 712 -8.85 26.91 7.02
N MET A 713 -7.88 26.05 7.34
CA MET A 713 -6.63 26.48 7.97
C MET A 713 -5.38 25.86 7.35
N GLY A 714 -4.35 26.67 7.11
CA GLY A 714 -3.02 26.17 6.78
C GLY A 714 -2.92 25.65 5.36
N GLY A 715 -2.86 26.55 4.37
CA GLY A 715 -2.83 26.17 2.96
C GLY A 715 -1.71 25.18 2.68
N ASN A 716 -0.49 25.52 3.11
CA ASN A 716 0.60 24.56 3.14
C ASN A 716 0.65 23.76 4.45
N ILE A 717 0.61 24.42 5.62
CA ILE A 717 0.85 23.73 6.90
C ILE A 717 -0.16 24.14 7.97
N HIS A 718 -0.70 23.15 8.69
CA HIS A 718 -1.39 23.36 9.96
C HIS A 718 -0.66 22.68 11.12
N LEU A 719 -0.47 23.40 12.22
CA LEU A 719 0.15 22.90 13.45
C LEU A 719 -0.81 22.98 14.65
N ALA A 720 -0.83 21.90 15.43
CA ALA A 720 -1.58 21.81 16.68
C ALA A 720 -0.74 21.14 17.78
N ASN A 721 -1.10 21.38 19.04
CA ASN A 721 -0.42 20.82 20.22
C ASN A 721 1.09 21.06 20.19
N HIS A 722 1.89 20.13 20.72
CA HIS A 722 3.35 20.27 20.86
C HIS A 722 4.08 19.90 19.57
N SER A 723 3.88 20.68 18.50
CA SER A 723 4.46 20.41 17.18
C SER A 723 5.63 21.33 16.85
N SER A 724 6.62 20.83 16.11
CA SER A 724 7.79 21.63 15.69
C SER A 724 8.13 21.42 14.22
N MET A 725 8.73 22.44 13.60
CA MET A 725 9.17 22.37 12.23
C MET A 725 10.51 23.09 12.05
N SER A 726 11.40 22.52 11.25
CA SER A 726 12.66 23.14 10.89
C SER A 726 13.06 22.87 9.45
N TYR A 727 13.77 23.82 8.83
CA TYR A 727 14.19 23.77 7.43
C TYR A 727 12.99 23.57 6.47
N VAL A 728 12.02 24.49 6.58
CA VAL A 728 10.76 24.41 5.82
C VAL A 728 10.59 25.61 4.92
N ASN A 729 10.31 25.39 3.64
CA ASN A 729 9.84 26.42 2.73
C ASN A 729 8.33 26.25 2.52
N SER A 730 7.52 27.17 3.00
CA SER A 730 6.08 27.24 2.73
C SER A 730 5.81 28.39 1.77
N MET A 731 5.47 28.08 0.51
CA MET A 731 5.31 29.06 -0.56
C MET A 731 3.95 28.91 -1.26
N ASN A 732 3.37 29.99 -1.80
CA ASN A 732 2.16 29.91 -2.65
C ASN A 732 1.00 29.09 -2.06
N GLY A 733 0.85 29.04 -0.73
CA GLY A 733 -0.24 28.31 -0.08
C GLY A 733 -1.49 29.16 0.02
N THR A 734 -2.66 28.54 -0.11
CA THR A 734 -3.96 29.25 -0.06
C THR A 734 -4.88 28.66 1.00
N ALA A 735 -5.44 29.50 1.87
CA ALA A 735 -6.45 29.08 2.85
C ALA A 735 -7.34 30.23 3.31
N TRP A 736 -8.40 29.94 4.05
CA TRP A 736 -9.13 31.01 4.74
C TRP A 736 -8.29 31.65 5.86
N ARG A 737 -7.57 30.83 6.63
CA ARG A 737 -6.65 31.24 7.71
C ARG A 737 -5.28 30.61 7.53
N GLY A 738 -4.22 31.42 7.51
CA GLY A 738 -2.85 30.90 7.42
C GLY A 738 -2.56 30.32 6.04
N GLY A 739 -2.37 31.16 5.02
CA GLY A 739 -2.13 30.69 3.65
C GLY A 739 -0.89 29.81 3.59
N GLY A 740 0.21 30.30 4.17
CA GLY A 740 1.41 29.52 4.35
C GLY A 740 1.31 28.56 5.54
N VAL A 741 1.11 29.10 6.74
CA VAL A 741 1.13 28.33 7.99
C VAL A 741 -0.03 28.75 8.90
N SER A 742 -0.66 27.80 9.56
CA SER A 742 -1.62 28.07 10.62
C SER A 742 -1.29 27.29 11.89
N GLY A 743 -1.63 27.87 13.04
CA GLY A 743 -1.46 27.30 14.36
C GLY A 743 -2.70 27.52 15.23
N SER A 744 -3.20 26.44 15.83
CA SER A 744 -4.26 26.49 16.83
C SER A 744 -3.87 25.63 18.01
N GLN A 745 -3.80 26.20 19.22
CA GLN A 745 -3.30 25.49 20.40
C GLN A 745 -1.89 24.91 20.16
N TRP A 746 -1.11 25.59 19.32
CA TRP A 746 0.21 25.17 18.91
C TRP A 746 1.25 25.66 19.92
N SER A 747 2.03 24.73 20.46
CA SER A 747 3.27 25.01 21.16
C SER A 747 4.45 24.32 20.47
N GLY A 748 5.59 24.97 20.40
CA GLY A 748 6.81 24.39 19.81
C GLY A 748 7.64 25.40 19.02
N THR A 749 8.46 24.89 18.10
CA THR A 749 9.47 25.70 17.40
C THR A 749 9.23 25.74 15.90
N CYS A 750 9.40 26.92 15.28
CA CYS A 750 9.68 27.06 13.85
C CYS A 750 11.05 27.69 13.67
N ALA A 751 11.99 26.91 13.14
CA ALA A 751 13.39 27.30 12.97
C ALA A 751 13.81 27.18 11.50
N PHE A 752 14.54 28.17 10.98
CA PHE A 752 15.00 28.13 9.59
C PHE A 752 13.85 27.96 8.58
N CYS A 753 12.71 28.60 8.85
CA CYS A 753 11.52 28.54 8.01
C CYS A 753 11.48 29.73 7.03
N ILE A 754 11.03 29.51 5.81
CA ILE A 754 10.65 30.57 4.87
C ILE A 754 9.15 30.43 4.59
N VAL A 755 8.37 31.45 4.94
CA VAL A 755 6.92 31.52 4.65
C VAL A 755 6.68 32.66 3.68
N ALA A 756 6.38 32.35 2.43
CA ALA A 756 6.35 33.37 1.39
C ALA A 756 5.23 33.21 0.37
N ASP A 757 4.90 34.31 -0.29
CA ASP A 757 4.06 34.33 -1.49
C ASP A 757 2.70 33.62 -1.30
N SER A 758 2.22 33.53 -0.05
CA SER A 758 1.01 32.79 0.33
C SER A 758 -0.15 33.74 0.59
N GLU A 759 -1.38 33.24 0.41
CA GLU A 759 -2.60 34.04 0.44
C GLU A 759 -3.63 33.47 1.42
N ALA A 760 -4.20 34.35 2.25
CA ALA A 760 -5.36 34.01 3.08
C ALA A 760 -6.22 35.23 3.42
N ASN A 761 -7.41 34.99 3.95
CA ASN A 761 -8.20 36.09 4.51
C ASN A 761 -7.54 36.62 5.79
N GLN A 762 -7.12 35.71 6.68
CA GLN A 762 -6.44 36.04 7.93
C GLN A 762 -5.09 35.35 8.00
N GLY A 763 -4.01 36.11 8.16
CA GLY A 763 -2.66 35.55 8.25
C GLY A 763 -2.20 34.99 6.91
N GLY A 764 -1.93 35.83 5.91
CA GLY A 764 -1.47 35.39 4.58
C GLY A 764 -0.26 34.45 4.69
N GLY A 765 0.73 34.88 5.46
CA GLY A 765 1.88 34.06 5.85
C GLY A 765 1.51 33.11 6.98
N MET A 766 1.28 33.64 8.18
CA MET A 766 1.01 32.86 9.39
C MET A 766 -0.27 33.30 10.11
N TYR A 767 -1.10 32.34 10.52
CA TYR A 767 -2.23 32.56 11.44
C TYR A 767 -1.98 31.82 12.76
N LEU A 768 -1.98 32.53 13.89
CA LEU A 768 -1.78 31.94 15.21
C LEU A 768 -2.95 32.26 16.14
N TYR A 769 -3.57 31.20 16.66
CA TYR A 769 -4.68 31.27 17.61
C TYR A 769 -4.38 30.43 18.85
N ASP A 770 -4.48 31.01 20.04
CA ASP A 770 -4.28 30.31 21.32
C ASP A 770 -2.95 29.52 21.35
N SER A 771 -1.88 30.10 20.79
CA SER A 771 -0.64 29.38 20.47
C SER A 771 0.57 30.03 21.14
N SER A 772 1.53 29.22 21.60
CA SER A 772 2.76 29.66 22.26
C SER A 772 4.00 29.10 21.55
N ILE A 773 4.61 29.87 20.66
CA ILE A 773 5.66 29.39 19.76
C ILE A 773 7.02 30.07 19.98
N TYR A 774 8.09 29.38 19.59
CA TYR A 774 9.41 29.95 19.39
C TYR A 774 9.73 30.02 17.88
N LEU A 775 9.88 31.24 17.36
CA LEU A 775 10.17 31.52 15.96
C LEU A 775 11.61 32.02 15.83
N THR A 776 12.47 31.31 15.10
CA THR A 776 13.89 31.66 15.03
C THR A 776 14.49 31.48 13.65
N HIS A 777 15.43 32.36 13.27
CA HIS A 777 16.15 32.30 11.99
C HIS A 777 15.23 32.15 10.76
N SER A 778 14.05 32.78 10.82
CA SER A 778 12.97 32.54 9.86
C SER A 778 12.54 33.82 9.14
N SER A 779 12.02 33.68 7.92
CA SER A 779 11.59 34.79 7.07
C SER A 779 10.13 34.63 6.66
N ILE A 780 9.32 35.69 6.83
CA ILE A 780 7.91 35.76 6.45
C ILE A 780 7.73 36.90 5.46
N ARG A 781 7.55 36.62 4.17
CA ARG A 781 7.68 37.66 3.14
C ARG A 781 6.75 37.54 1.94
N ARG A 782 6.31 38.68 1.40
CA ARG A 782 5.44 38.76 0.20
C ARG A 782 4.13 37.97 0.31
N ASN A 783 3.61 37.81 1.52
CA ASN A 783 2.32 37.16 1.72
C ASN A 783 1.18 38.17 1.61
N PHE A 784 0.00 37.69 1.20
CA PHE A 784 -1.20 38.49 0.98
C PHE A 784 -2.31 38.10 1.97
N GLY A 785 -2.84 39.09 2.68
CA GLY A 785 -3.87 38.94 3.69
C GLY A 785 -4.99 39.96 3.53
N VAL A 786 -6.20 39.69 4.03
CA VAL A 786 -7.11 40.81 4.37
C VAL A 786 -6.69 41.40 5.72
N GLN A 787 -6.47 40.53 6.70
CA GLN A 787 -5.97 40.86 8.02
C GLN A 787 -4.67 40.11 8.30
N GLY A 788 -3.57 40.80 8.57
CA GLY A 788 -2.29 40.17 8.86
C GLY A 788 -1.69 39.54 7.59
N GLY A 789 -1.06 40.35 6.74
CA GLY A 789 -0.40 39.82 5.53
C GLY A 789 0.72 38.86 5.91
N GLY A 790 1.61 39.28 6.80
CA GLY A 790 2.66 38.46 7.38
C GLY A 790 2.13 37.53 8.46
N MET A 791 1.67 38.09 9.58
CA MET A 791 1.15 37.30 10.71
C MET A 791 -0.16 37.87 11.27
N TYR A 792 -1.11 36.99 11.55
CA TYR A 792 -2.30 37.25 12.35
C TYR A 792 -2.14 36.56 13.70
N LEU A 793 -2.18 37.33 14.79
CA LEU A 793 -1.88 36.89 16.14
C LEU A 793 -3.08 37.13 17.06
N ASN A 794 -3.63 36.07 17.65
CA ASN A 794 -4.78 36.17 18.54
C ASN A 794 -4.68 35.18 19.70
N TYR A 795 -4.71 35.67 20.94
CA TYR A 795 -4.37 34.86 22.12
C TYR A 795 -3.00 34.16 21.97
N ALA A 796 -2.03 34.84 21.35
CA ALA A 796 -0.78 34.22 20.94
C ALA A 796 0.41 34.70 21.79
N SER A 797 1.34 33.79 22.08
CA SER A 797 2.64 34.09 22.67
C SER A 797 3.74 33.70 21.70
N VAL A 798 4.44 34.67 21.13
CA VAL A 798 5.51 34.46 20.17
C VAL A 798 6.83 34.89 20.79
N SER A 799 7.70 33.92 21.07
CA SER A 799 9.09 34.19 21.38
C SER A 799 9.91 34.19 20.10
N HIS A 800 10.81 35.18 19.92
CA HIS A 800 11.55 35.32 18.65
C HIS A 800 13.06 35.52 18.82
N ASP A 801 13.82 35.11 17.79
CA ASP A 801 15.24 35.41 17.62
C ASP A 801 15.61 35.42 16.12
N ARG A 802 16.11 36.53 15.59
CA ARG A 802 16.52 36.67 14.17
C ARG A 802 15.41 36.35 13.17
N VAL A 803 14.23 36.93 13.38
CA VAL A 803 13.09 36.81 12.46
C VAL A 803 13.01 38.03 11.55
N VAL A 804 12.64 37.82 10.29
CA VAL A 804 12.39 38.91 9.33
C VAL A 804 10.98 38.79 8.76
N VAL A 805 10.19 39.85 8.87
CA VAL A 805 8.83 39.94 8.34
C VAL A 805 8.74 41.14 7.41
N GLU A 806 8.72 40.88 6.10
CA GLU A 806 8.93 41.93 5.11
C GLU A 806 8.05 41.84 3.86
N HIS A 807 7.73 43.00 3.27
CA HIS A 807 7.04 43.09 1.98
C HIS A 807 5.70 42.34 1.92
N ASN A 808 5.05 42.11 3.06
CA ASN A 808 3.72 41.52 3.10
C ASN A 808 2.65 42.59 2.85
N VAL A 809 1.48 42.14 2.37
CA VAL A 809 0.38 42.99 1.91
C VAL A 809 -0.89 42.63 2.65
N ALA A 810 -1.58 43.63 3.19
CA ALA A 810 -2.93 43.45 3.69
C ALA A 810 -3.77 44.73 3.71
N ALA A 811 -5.08 44.58 3.92
CA ALA A 811 -5.95 45.71 4.22
C ALA A 811 -5.75 46.23 5.66
N GLU A 812 -5.49 45.32 6.60
CA GLU A 812 -5.21 45.63 8.01
C GLU A 812 -3.96 44.90 8.50
N GLY A 813 -2.99 45.64 9.04
CA GLY A 813 -1.76 45.07 9.59
C GLY A 813 -0.97 44.20 8.60
N PRO A 814 -0.48 44.75 7.46
CA PRO A 814 0.28 43.98 6.47
C PRO A 814 1.43 43.18 7.07
N GLY A 815 2.16 43.71 8.05
CA GLY A 815 3.12 42.96 8.84
C GLY A 815 2.44 42.06 9.87
N PHE A 816 1.98 42.65 10.97
CA PHE A 816 1.28 42.00 12.08
C PHE A 816 -0.12 42.57 12.29
N TRP A 817 -1.08 41.67 12.47
CA TRP A 817 -2.38 41.97 13.05
C TRP A 817 -2.46 41.32 14.44
N ILE A 818 -2.71 42.12 15.48
CA ILE A 818 -2.71 41.67 16.88
C ILE A 818 -4.11 41.83 17.47
N GLY A 819 -4.68 40.71 17.92
CA GLY A 819 -5.95 40.61 18.65
C GLY A 819 -5.78 39.99 20.03
N ASN A 820 -6.70 40.34 20.94
CA ASN A 820 -6.75 39.89 22.34
C ASN A 820 -5.37 39.89 23.04
N THR A 821 -5.25 39.16 24.15
CA THR A 821 -4.00 39.11 24.93
C THR A 821 -2.92 38.37 24.16
N THR A 822 -2.01 39.12 23.56
CA THR A 822 -0.94 38.61 22.69
C THR A 822 0.42 39.19 23.11
N THR A 823 1.43 38.34 23.27
CA THR A 823 2.79 38.74 23.64
C THR A 823 3.78 38.33 22.57
N VAL A 824 4.62 39.25 22.10
CA VAL A 824 5.62 39.00 21.06
C VAL A 824 6.95 39.59 21.53
N SER A 825 7.85 38.77 22.06
CA SER A 825 9.08 39.22 22.72
C SER A 825 10.31 38.38 22.40
N SER A 826 11.50 38.96 22.50
CA SER A 826 12.74 38.23 22.22
C SER A 826 13.20 37.41 23.43
N GLN A 827 13.69 36.20 23.18
CA GLN A 827 14.32 35.36 24.21
C GLN A 827 15.78 35.76 24.50
N THR A 828 16.46 36.33 23.51
CA THR A 828 17.91 36.61 23.54
C THR A 828 18.20 38.11 23.67
N GLY A 829 17.16 38.95 23.62
CA GLY A 829 17.27 40.41 23.54
C GLY A 829 17.67 40.93 22.16
N THR A 830 17.78 40.06 21.14
CA THR A 830 18.10 40.46 19.77
C THR A 830 16.91 41.11 19.09
N TYR A 831 17.19 42.03 18.19
CA TYR A 831 16.17 42.66 17.36
C TYR A 831 15.81 41.76 16.18
N SER A 832 14.52 41.47 16.01
CA SER A 832 13.95 40.97 14.77
C SER A 832 13.45 42.14 13.91
N MET A 833 13.27 41.92 12.61
CA MET A 833 12.93 42.97 11.64
C MET A 833 11.50 42.85 11.15
N LEU A 834 10.77 43.97 11.18
CA LEU A 834 9.44 44.12 10.59
C LEU A 834 9.49 45.33 9.65
N THR A 835 9.61 45.09 8.34
CA THR A 835 10.02 46.14 7.42
C THR A 835 9.36 46.10 6.04
N GLY A 836 9.06 47.27 5.47
CA GLY A 836 8.61 47.39 4.08
C GLY A 836 7.27 46.69 3.79
N ASN A 837 6.44 46.43 4.80
CA ASN A 837 5.10 45.90 4.62
C ASN A 837 4.15 47.05 4.21
N TYR A 838 3.20 46.78 3.31
CA TYR A 838 2.40 47.84 2.67
C TYR A 838 0.94 47.42 2.45
N PHE A 839 0.06 48.40 2.27
CA PHE A 839 -1.37 48.15 2.09
C PHE A 839 -1.73 47.69 0.68
N ASP A 840 -2.79 46.89 0.56
CA ASP A 840 -3.44 46.72 -0.73
C ASP A 840 -4.04 48.05 -1.20
N ASN A 841 -3.76 48.42 -2.45
CA ASN A 841 -4.01 49.74 -3.01
C ASN A 841 -5.50 50.12 -3.03
N ALA A 842 -6.40 49.13 -2.86
CA ALA A 842 -7.85 49.30 -2.81
C ALA A 842 -8.37 49.87 -1.46
N THR A 843 -7.64 49.74 -0.36
CA THR A 843 -8.10 50.13 1.00
C THR A 843 -7.21 51.18 1.69
N ALA A 844 -6.16 51.64 1.01
CA ALA A 844 -5.11 52.49 1.56
C ALA A 844 -5.58 53.85 2.12
N GLU A 845 -6.78 54.34 1.75
CA GLU A 845 -7.28 55.66 2.17
C GLU A 845 -7.94 55.68 3.58
N TYR A 846 -8.30 54.53 4.16
CA TYR A 846 -9.09 54.49 5.40
C TYR A 846 -8.41 53.79 6.59
N PHE A 847 -7.40 52.94 6.37
CA PHE A 847 -6.78 52.12 7.42
C PHE A 847 -5.33 52.54 7.70
N GLY A 848 -4.84 52.21 8.91
CA GLY A 848 -3.49 52.54 9.37
C GLY A 848 -2.68 51.33 9.83
N GLY A 849 -1.40 51.51 10.14
CA GLY A 849 -0.55 50.44 10.71
C GLY A 849 0.12 49.54 9.68
N ALA A 850 1.04 50.08 8.86
CA ALA A 850 1.64 49.34 7.76
C ALA A 850 2.44 48.10 8.22
N ASN A 851 3.12 48.21 9.36
CA ASN A 851 3.85 47.10 9.95
C ASN A 851 3.05 46.43 11.07
N VAL A 852 2.41 47.19 11.96
CA VAL A 852 1.64 46.63 13.08
C VAL A 852 0.26 47.25 13.19
N PHE A 853 -0.77 46.42 13.29
CA PHE A 853 -2.12 46.82 13.61
C PHE A 853 -2.59 46.12 14.89
N ILE A 854 -3.02 46.90 15.88
CA ILE A 854 -3.64 46.39 17.10
C ILE A 854 -5.16 46.55 16.98
N GLY A 855 -5.90 45.45 17.11
CA GLY A 855 -7.35 45.42 17.03
C GLY A 855 -8.07 46.22 18.13
N GLU A 856 -9.37 46.43 17.94
CA GLU A 856 -10.21 47.11 18.92
C GLU A 856 -10.35 46.33 20.23
N ALA A 857 -10.43 47.04 21.35
CA ALA A 857 -10.63 46.48 22.69
C ALA A 857 -9.64 45.38 23.10
N VAL A 858 -8.47 45.32 22.45
CA VAL A 858 -7.39 44.39 22.79
C VAL A 858 -6.87 44.70 24.18
N THR A 859 -6.63 43.69 25.02
CA THR A 859 -6.11 43.91 26.38
C THR A 859 -4.87 43.07 26.66
N GLY A 860 -3.86 43.71 27.25
CA GLY A 860 -2.62 43.06 27.67
C GLY A 860 -1.69 42.68 26.52
N PHE A 861 -1.73 43.39 25.38
CA PHE A 861 -0.76 43.11 24.32
C PHE A 861 0.65 43.56 24.73
N GLU A 862 1.69 42.85 24.30
CA GLU A 862 3.08 43.26 24.45
C GLU A 862 3.86 42.97 23.17
N LEU A 863 4.54 43.97 22.62
CA LEU A 863 5.46 43.81 21.48
C LEU A 863 6.84 44.35 21.86
N ALA A 864 7.85 43.49 21.79
CA ALA A 864 9.20 43.80 22.24
C ALA A 864 10.31 43.33 21.31
N ASN A 865 11.41 44.12 21.27
CA ASN A 865 12.63 43.81 20.52
C ASN A 865 12.43 43.71 19.00
N TRP A 866 11.62 44.61 18.42
CA TRP A 866 11.44 44.70 16.97
C TRP A 866 12.00 45.98 16.39
N ASN A 867 12.70 45.87 15.26
CA ASN A 867 12.98 46.97 14.37
C ASN A 867 11.83 47.11 13.36
N ILE A 868 10.95 48.06 13.62
CA ILE A 868 9.74 48.39 12.86
C ILE A 868 10.08 49.56 11.94
N SER A 869 10.28 49.26 10.66
CA SER A 869 10.83 50.24 9.73
C SER A 869 10.19 50.26 8.34
N ALA A 870 10.41 51.35 7.61
CA ALA A 870 9.98 51.50 6.22
C ALA A 870 8.48 51.23 5.96
N GLY A 871 7.63 51.34 6.98
CA GLY A 871 6.19 51.20 6.84
C GLY A 871 5.56 52.44 6.21
N GLN A 872 4.59 52.26 5.32
CA GLN A 872 3.89 53.35 4.62
C GLN A 872 2.38 53.20 4.79
N ALA A 873 1.73 54.19 5.42
CA ALA A 873 0.30 54.16 5.72
C ALA A 873 -0.36 55.54 5.56
N TYR A 874 -1.69 55.58 5.55
CA TYR A 874 -2.42 56.85 5.73
C TYR A 874 -2.24 57.38 7.17
N ARG A 875 -2.41 56.50 8.16
CA ARG A 875 -2.15 56.76 9.59
C ARG A 875 -1.30 55.66 10.20
N GLY A 876 -0.43 55.97 11.16
CA GLY A 876 0.34 54.92 11.85
C GLY A 876 1.32 54.22 10.92
N GLY A 877 2.30 54.94 10.37
CA GLY A 877 3.25 54.41 9.38
C GLY A 877 3.97 53.16 9.88
N GLY A 878 4.40 53.14 11.15
CA GLY A 878 4.90 51.95 11.82
C GLY A 878 3.76 51.11 12.43
N ALA A 879 3.00 51.70 13.34
CA ALA A 879 1.93 50.98 14.05
C ALA A 879 0.66 51.81 14.22
N PHE A 880 -0.47 51.11 14.30
CA PHE A 880 -1.78 51.68 14.60
C PHE A 880 -2.43 50.95 15.77
N VAL A 881 -2.89 51.70 16.77
CA VAL A 881 -3.51 51.20 18.00
C VAL A 881 -4.97 51.64 18.04
N SER A 882 -5.88 50.69 17.86
CA SER A 882 -7.33 50.94 17.73
C SER A 882 -8.01 51.25 19.06
N ASN A 883 -9.27 51.69 18.99
CA ASN A 883 -10.07 52.13 20.14
C ASN A 883 -10.13 51.06 21.24
N GLY A 884 -9.96 51.48 22.50
CA GLY A 884 -10.07 50.59 23.66
C GLY A 884 -8.88 49.66 23.89
N ALA A 885 -7.86 49.68 23.03
CA ALA A 885 -6.72 48.79 23.16
C ALA A 885 -5.81 49.15 24.36
N SER A 886 -5.27 48.14 25.04
CA SER A 886 -4.42 48.26 26.20
C SER A 886 -3.22 47.31 26.10
N GLY A 887 -2.01 47.84 26.31
CA GLY A 887 -0.78 47.06 26.17
C GLY A 887 0.50 47.89 26.15
N ALA A 888 1.59 47.28 25.68
CA ALA A 888 2.92 47.89 25.70
C ALA A 888 3.76 47.63 24.44
N PHE A 889 4.52 48.66 24.03
CA PHE A 889 5.70 48.51 23.20
C PHE A 889 6.94 48.64 24.08
N ARG A 890 7.86 47.66 24.02
CA ARG A 890 9.05 47.62 24.88
C ARG A 890 10.31 47.39 24.07
N THR A 891 11.33 48.22 24.23
CA THR A 891 12.63 47.97 23.58
C THR A 891 12.49 47.80 22.06
N CYS A 892 11.68 48.63 21.41
CA CYS A 892 11.43 48.60 19.97
C CYS A 892 12.10 49.80 19.28
N LEU A 893 12.49 49.62 18.02
CA LEU A 893 12.98 50.68 17.15
C LEU A 893 11.90 51.00 16.10
N PHE A 894 11.41 52.22 16.06
CA PHE A 894 10.51 52.72 15.03
C PHE A 894 11.28 53.68 14.14
N GLN A 895 11.70 53.22 12.95
CA GLN A 895 12.60 54.00 12.09
C GLN A 895 12.12 54.14 10.65
N PHE A 896 12.27 55.33 10.06
CA PHE A 896 11.97 55.57 8.64
C PHE A 896 10.53 55.21 8.22
N ASN A 897 9.58 55.28 9.15
CA ASN A 897 8.17 55.04 8.84
C ASN A 897 7.50 56.33 8.35
N LEU A 898 6.61 56.19 7.37
CA LEU A 898 5.93 57.28 6.69
C LEU A 898 4.42 57.18 6.87
N ALA A 899 3.80 58.23 7.40
CA ALA A 899 2.35 58.40 7.35
C ALA A 899 1.99 59.63 6.52
N SER A 900 1.07 59.49 5.56
CA SER A 900 0.66 60.62 4.72
C SER A 900 -0.22 61.64 5.46
N SER A 901 -0.82 61.26 6.60
CA SER A 901 -1.67 62.11 7.44
C SER A 901 -1.10 62.29 8.85
N GLU A 902 -1.09 61.24 9.65
CA GLU A 902 -0.90 61.33 11.10
C GLU A 902 -0.20 60.10 11.69
N GLY A 903 0.69 60.29 12.67
CA GLY A 903 1.32 59.18 13.40
C GLY A 903 2.35 58.42 12.57
N GLY A 904 3.49 59.03 12.24
CA GLY A 904 4.50 58.39 11.37
C GLY A 904 5.05 57.09 11.97
N GLY A 905 5.46 57.11 13.24
CA GLY A 905 5.82 55.92 14.00
C GLY A 905 4.59 55.18 14.50
N VAL A 906 3.84 55.76 15.43
CA VAL A 906 2.67 55.15 16.07
C VAL A 906 1.47 56.10 16.04
N PHE A 907 0.29 55.59 15.70
CA PHE A 907 -1.00 56.28 15.85
C PHE A 907 -1.86 55.57 16.89
N VAL A 908 -2.52 56.32 17.77
CA VAL A 908 -3.30 55.79 18.91
C VAL A 908 -4.69 56.43 18.94
N MET A 909 -5.75 55.63 19.05
CA MET A 909 -7.15 56.07 19.16
C MET A 909 -7.62 56.30 20.60
N GLU A 910 -8.83 56.80 20.78
CA GLU A 910 -9.49 56.99 22.08
C GLU A 910 -9.64 55.71 22.93
N SER A 911 -9.95 55.88 24.22
CA SER A 911 -10.11 54.82 25.23
C SER A 911 -8.94 53.83 25.37
N THR A 912 -7.79 54.13 24.81
CA THR A 912 -6.60 53.26 24.87
C THR A 912 -5.82 53.44 26.17
N THR A 913 -5.09 52.39 26.57
CA THR A 913 -4.11 52.46 27.66
C THR A 913 -2.78 51.88 27.19
N LEU A 914 -1.87 52.75 26.74
CA LEU A 914 -0.63 52.35 26.08
C LEU A 914 0.60 52.69 26.93
N THR A 915 1.51 51.73 27.08
CA THR A 915 2.87 51.98 27.61
C THR A 915 3.89 51.87 26.49
N ILE A 916 4.76 52.86 26.34
CA ILE A 916 5.91 52.83 25.43
C ILE A 916 7.16 52.95 26.32
N GLU A 917 7.98 51.90 26.36
CA GLU A 917 9.10 51.81 27.29
C GLU A 917 10.38 51.42 26.58
N SER A 918 11.49 52.10 26.90
CA SER A 918 12.83 51.80 26.36
C SER A 918 12.89 51.78 24.82
N CYS A 919 12.03 52.54 24.13
CA CYS A 919 11.94 52.53 22.68
C CYS A 919 12.80 53.64 22.04
N LEU A 920 13.08 53.50 20.75
CA LEU A 920 13.66 54.54 19.90
C LEU A 920 12.70 54.85 18.75
N PHE A 921 12.27 56.10 18.64
CA PHE A 921 11.63 56.64 17.45
C PHE A 921 12.67 57.50 16.74
N ASP A 922 13.01 57.16 15.50
CA ASP A 922 14.03 57.89 14.74
C ASP A 922 13.59 58.09 13.29
N SER A 923 13.76 59.30 12.76
CA SER A 923 13.61 59.56 11.31
C SER A 923 12.24 59.17 10.71
N ASN A 924 11.19 59.07 11.52
CA ASN A 924 9.81 58.88 11.05
C ASN A 924 9.23 60.21 10.53
N VAL A 925 8.31 60.12 9.56
CA VAL A 925 7.77 61.27 8.81
C VAL A 925 6.24 61.23 8.82
N ALA A 926 5.61 62.33 9.24
CA ALA A 926 4.18 62.58 9.06
C ALA A 926 3.87 64.08 9.19
N PRO A 927 2.80 64.60 8.55
CA PRO A 927 2.37 65.98 8.76
C PRO A 927 2.16 66.35 10.23
N SER A 928 1.58 65.44 11.02
CA SER A 928 1.36 65.61 12.46
C SER A 928 1.73 64.35 13.26
N GLY A 929 2.45 64.50 14.37
CA GLY A 929 2.81 63.38 15.24
C GLY A 929 3.73 62.38 14.55
N ALA A 930 4.81 62.85 13.94
CA ALA A 930 5.71 62.02 13.14
C ALA A 930 6.30 60.82 13.93
N ALA A 931 6.52 60.95 15.24
CA ALA A 931 6.88 59.82 16.10
C ALA A 931 5.64 59.12 16.65
N LEU A 932 4.78 59.89 17.31
CA LEU A 932 3.63 59.39 18.06
C LEU A 932 2.49 60.39 17.96
N LEU A 933 1.31 59.90 17.57
CA LEU A 933 0.08 60.67 17.61
C LEU A 933 -0.96 59.96 18.46
N VAL A 934 -1.54 60.66 19.44
CA VAL A 934 -2.65 60.19 20.26
C VAL A 934 -3.88 61.04 19.93
N ASN A 935 -4.86 60.42 19.28
CA ASN A 935 -6.11 61.04 18.90
C ASN A 935 -7.23 60.54 19.82
N SER A 936 -7.80 61.45 20.61
CA SER A 936 -9.03 61.19 21.38
C SER A 936 -10.04 62.31 21.22
N ASP A 937 -10.03 63.01 20.07
CA ASP A 937 -10.98 64.10 19.83
C ASP A 937 -12.42 63.54 19.79
N ALA A 938 -13.14 63.83 20.87
CA ALA A 938 -14.46 63.29 21.20
C ALA A 938 -15.54 63.73 20.21
N SER A 939 -15.65 63.01 19.10
CA SER A 939 -16.83 63.00 18.23
C SER A 939 -17.89 62.01 18.70
N PHE A 940 -17.54 61.11 19.62
CA PHE A 940 -18.39 60.05 20.17
C PHE A 940 -18.12 59.87 21.66
N SER A 941 -19.08 59.30 22.40
CA SER A 941 -19.19 59.20 23.87
C SER A 941 -18.11 58.38 24.60
N TYR A 942 -16.87 58.38 24.12
CA TYR A 942 -15.76 57.55 24.60
C TYR A 942 -14.90 58.22 25.66
N SER A 943 -14.15 57.42 26.43
CA SER A 943 -13.19 57.89 27.41
C SER A 943 -11.87 58.34 26.77
N SER A 944 -11.17 59.29 27.40
CA SER A 944 -9.82 59.71 26.97
C SER A 944 -8.81 58.57 27.00
N ALA A 945 -7.89 58.55 26.03
CA ALA A 945 -6.73 57.66 26.05
C ALA A 945 -5.77 57.99 27.22
N ASN A 946 -5.04 56.99 27.71
CA ASN A 946 -3.98 57.08 28.71
C ASN A 946 -2.67 56.53 28.13
N VAL A 947 -1.70 57.40 27.87
CA VAL A 947 -0.41 56.98 27.28
C VAL A 947 0.73 57.28 28.24
N THR A 948 1.52 56.27 28.57
CA THR A 948 2.73 56.41 29.39
C THR A 948 3.96 56.14 28.53
N VAL A 949 4.93 57.05 28.52
CA VAL A 949 6.17 56.93 27.74
C VAL A 949 7.35 57.00 28.71
N ILE A 950 8.23 56.00 28.70
CA ILE A 950 9.28 55.80 29.70
C ILE A 950 10.61 55.49 29.00
N ASP A 951 11.71 56.10 29.42
CA ASP A 951 13.07 55.77 28.97
C ASP A 951 13.21 55.71 27.42
N THR A 952 12.47 56.56 26.71
CA THR A 952 12.32 56.51 25.25
C THR A 952 12.99 57.70 24.58
N VAL A 953 13.61 57.46 23.43
CA VAL A 953 14.23 58.51 22.60
C VAL A 953 13.33 58.80 21.39
N ILE A 954 13.04 60.07 21.14
CA ILE A 954 12.23 60.57 20.03
C ILE A 954 13.08 61.57 19.25
N ALA A 955 13.62 61.14 18.11
CA ALA A 955 14.70 61.82 17.43
C ALA A 955 14.49 62.02 15.92
N ASN A 956 15.06 63.11 15.40
CA ASN A 956 15.25 63.34 13.95
C ASN A 956 13.95 63.34 13.13
N HIS A 957 12.81 63.65 13.75
CA HIS A 957 11.53 63.65 13.05
C HIS A 957 11.31 64.93 12.24
N LYS A 958 10.62 64.79 11.10
CA LYS A 958 10.22 65.90 10.23
C LYS A 958 8.71 65.91 10.04
N GLY A 959 8.07 67.00 10.44
CA GLY A 959 6.64 67.27 10.22
C GLY A 959 6.39 68.56 9.46
N SER A 960 5.14 68.75 9.00
CA SER A 960 4.73 69.97 8.28
C SER A 960 3.64 70.77 9.01
N MET A 961 2.99 70.20 10.04
CA MET A 961 1.93 70.87 10.79
C MET A 961 2.18 70.88 12.30
N HIS A 962 2.55 69.74 12.88
CA HIS A 962 2.70 69.60 14.33
C HIS A 962 3.88 68.71 14.72
N GLY A 963 4.32 68.83 15.97
CA GLY A 963 5.46 68.12 16.54
C GLY A 963 5.53 66.62 16.36
N ALA A 964 6.73 66.09 16.63
CA ALA A 964 7.01 64.66 16.66
C ALA A 964 6.03 63.88 17.56
N PHE A 965 5.66 64.45 18.71
CA PHE A 965 4.66 63.89 19.62
C PHE A 965 3.43 64.79 19.70
N ARG A 966 2.32 64.37 19.09
CA ARG A 966 1.04 65.10 19.13
C ARG A 966 0.00 64.36 19.97
N VAL A 967 -0.74 65.10 20.79
CA VAL A 967 -1.78 64.55 21.67
C VAL A 967 -3.03 65.42 21.62
N LEU A 968 -4.18 64.78 21.40
CA LEU A 968 -5.50 65.39 21.34
C LEU A 968 -6.40 64.71 22.37
N SER A 969 -6.88 65.48 23.35
CA SER A 969 -7.96 65.05 24.28
C SER A 969 -7.65 63.79 25.13
N ALA A 970 -6.38 63.61 25.53
CA ALA A 970 -5.90 62.42 26.27
C ALA A 970 -5.16 62.76 27.59
N ASN A 971 -4.79 61.73 28.36
CA ASN A 971 -3.86 61.83 29.49
C ASN A 971 -2.51 61.23 29.10
N VAL A 972 -1.42 61.97 29.30
CA VAL A 972 -0.07 61.53 28.93
C VAL A 972 0.91 61.71 30.08
N ASN A 973 1.70 60.68 30.36
CA ASN A 973 2.76 60.69 31.36
C ASN A 973 4.09 60.29 30.71
N VAL A 974 5.07 61.18 30.71
CA VAL A 974 6.37 61.01 30.04
C VAL A 974 7.48 61.08 31.09
N ILE A 975 8.30 60.03 31.17
CA ILE A 975 9.28 59.85 32.23
C ILE A 975 10.64 59.51 31.60
N ARG A 976 11.68 60.27 31.96
CA ARG A 976 13.07 60.01 31.51
C ARG A 976 13.23 59.84 29.99
N CYS A 977 12.51 60.62 29.21
CA CYS A 977 12.58 60.56 27.74
C CYS A 977 13.47 61.67 27.17
N ASP A 978 14.03 61.45 25.99
CA ASP A 978 14.81 62.45 25.24
C ASP A 978 14.13 62.78 23.91
N PHE A 979 13.82 64.06 23.70
CA PHE A 979 13.27 64.59 22.46
C PHE A 979 14.32 65.43 21.77
N THR A 980 14.97 64.89 20.73
CA THR A 980 16.12 65.53 20.11
C THR A 980 15.97 65.77 18.60
N ASN A 981 16.38 66.94 18.13
CA ASN A 981 16.45 67.25 16.69
C ASN A 981 15.13 67.03 15.91
N ASN A 982 13.99 67.31 16.53
CA ASN A 982 12.68 67.23 15.87
C ASN A 982 12.30 68.57 15.26
N SER A 983 11.85 68.57 14.01
CA SER A 983 11.60 69.78 13.24
C SER A 983 10.23 69.79 12.57
N VAL A 984 9.59 70.96 12.55
CA VAL A 984 8.35 71.22 11.82
C VAL A 984 8.53 72.44 10.92
N ASP A 985 8.41 72.23 9.61
CA ASP A 985 8.56 73.26 8.58
C ASP A 985 7.21 73.91 8.21
N GLY A 986 7.22 75.01 7.43
CA GLY A 986 6.03 75.50 6.73
C GLY A 986 4.95 76.20 7.58
N GLY A 987 5.27 76.70 8.77
CA GLY A 987 4.31 77.41 9.64
C GLY A 987 3.71 76.55 10.77
N GLY A 988 4.17 75.31 10.95
CA GLY A 988 3.67 74.41 11.97
C GLY A 988 4.15 74.68 13.41
N PHE A 989 3.60 73.91 14.36
CA PHE A 989 3.62 74.19 15.80
C PHE A 989 4.30 73.07 16.61
N GLY A 990 5.06 73.42 17.66
CA GLY A 990 5.47 72.47 18.69
C GLY A 990 6.48 71.43 18.23
N GLY A 991 7.70 71.82 17.83
CA GLY A 991 8.65 70.94 17.11
C GLY A 991 8.86 69.55 17.71
N ALA A 992 8.97 69.46 19.04
CA ALA A 992 8.97 68.17 19.75
C ALA A 992 7.55 67.71 20.12
N VAL A 993 6.77 68.57 20.78
CA VAL A 993 5.49 68.19 21.39
C VAL A 993 4.39 69.21 21.07
N SER A 994 3.20 68.73 20.71
CA SER A 994 1.99 69.54 20.54
C SER A 994 0.80 68.93 21.27
N LEU A 995 0.18 69.68 22.19
CA LEU A 995 -0.90 69.16 23.05
C LEU A 995 -2.17 70.03 22.97
N LYS A 996 -3.33 69.37 22.83
CA LYS A 996 -4.66 70.01 22.85
C LYS A 996 -5.59 69.25 23.79
N SER A 997 -6.32 69.95 24.65
CA SER A 997 -7.29 69.39 25.60
C SER A 997 -6.72 68.24 26.44
N THR A 998 -5.43 68.29 26.76
CA THR A 998 -4.67 67.14 27.28
C THR A 998 -4.23 67.37 28.71
N ARG A 999 -4.31 66.33 29.57
CA ARG A 999 -3.60 66.33 30.85
C ARG A 999 -2.22 65.72 30.66
N PHE A 1000 -1.17 66.42 31.06
CA PHE A 1000 0.19 65.96 30.83
C PHE A 1000 1.09 66.03 32.07
N ALA A 1001 2.03 65.08 32.17
CA ALA A 1001 3.14 65.15 33.11
C ALA A 1001 4.43 64.75 32.38
N PHE A 1002 5.41 65.63 32.34
CA PHE A 1002 6.77 65.32 31.90
C PHE A 1002 7.68 65.32 33.12
N THR A 1003 8.41 64.24 33.34
CA THR A 1003 9.28 64.06 34.50
C THR A 1003 10.68 63.64 34.05
N ALA A 1004 11.71 64.31 34.55
CA ALA A 1004 13.11 63.98 34.29
C ALA A 1004 13.47 63.83 32.80
N SER A 1005 12.77 64.54 31.91
CA SER A 1005 12.91 64.40 30.45
C SER A 1005 13.69 65.57 29.85
N THR A 1006 14.39 65.30 28.75
CA THR A 1006 15.23 66.26 28.04
C THR A 1006 14.63 66.59 26.68
N PHE A 1007 14.71 67.86 26.29
CA PHE A 1007 14.30 68.33 24.98
C PHE A 1007 15.43 69.16 24.39
N SER A 1008 16.04 68.69 23.31
CA SER A 1008 17.21 69.33 22.71
C SER A 1008 17.11 69.55 21.20
N HIS A 1009 17.59 70.69 20.69
CA HIS A 1009 17.71 70.95 19.25
C HIS A 1009 16.41 70.83 18.42
N ASN A 1010 15.25 71.01 19.04
CA ASN A 1010 13.97 70.96 18.33
C ASN A 1010 13.61 72.31 17.70
N SER A 1011 12.88 72.31 16.58
CA SER A 1011 12.54 73.51 15.80
C SER A 1011 11.11 73.52 15.28
N ALA A 1012 10.43 74.66 15.36
CA ALA A 1012 9.12 74.92 14.73
C ALA A 1012 8.91 76.42 14.49
N THR A 1013 7.79 76.82 13.86
CA THR A 1013 7.48 78.24 13.66
C THR A 1013 6.88 78.91 14.90
N GLN A 1014 6.20 78.16 15.77
CA GLN A 1014 5.70 78.63 17.07
C GLN A 1014 5.88 77.53 18.12
N GLY A 1015 6.47 77.88 19.28
CA GLY A 1015 6.83 76.93 20.33
C GLY A 1015 7.78 75.85 19.81
N ALA A 1016 9.07 76.14 19.65
CA ALA A 1016 10.01 75.22 19.00
C ALA A 1016 10.11 73.86 19.70
N THR A 1017 9.86 73.80 21.02
CA THR A 1017 9.83 72.55 21.77
C THR A 1017 8.42 72.08 22.04
N VAL A 1018 7.63 72.87 22.76
CA VAL A 1018 6.30 72.46 23.21
C VAL A 1018 5.29 73.53 22.87
N TYR A 1019 4.18 73.12 22.26
CA TYR A 1019 3.04 73.97 21.95
C TYR A 1019 1.77 73.45 22.61
N LEU A 1020 1.20 74.22 23.54
CA LEU A 1020 -0.10 73.94 24.16
C LEU A 1020 -1.17 74.79 23.45
N GLU A 1021 -2.02 74.12 22.67
CA GLU A 1021 -2.96 74.78 21.77
C GLU A 1021 -4.16 75.39 22.51
N SER A 1022 -4.85 74.57 23.31
CA SER A 1022 -6.00 74.96 24.14
C SER A 1022 -6.33 73.91 25.20
N ASN A 1023 -6.85 74.33 26.36
CA ASN A 1023 -7.38 73.45 27.42
C ASN A 1023 -6.44 72.34 27.92
N SER A 1024 -5.13 72.48 27.72
CA SER A 1024 -4.15 71.49 28.17
C SER A 1024 -3.61 71.87 29.55
N GLN A 1025 -3.46 70.92 30.47
CA GLN A 1025 -3.07 71.19 31.86
C GLN A 1025 -2.02 70.18 32.34
N GLY A 1026 -0.91 70.65 32.90
CA GLY A 1026 0.15 69.72 33.29
C GLY A 1026 1.39 70.30 33.94
N THR A 1027 2.35 69.40 34.22
CA THR A 1027 3.60 69.71 34.92
C THR A 1027 4.82 69.22 34.14
N PHE A 1028 5.87 70.02 34.10
CA PHE A 1028 7.24 69.62 33.82
C PHE A 1028 7.99 69.57 35.14
N THR A 1029 8.47 68.40 35.54
CA THR A 1029 9.19 68.16 36.80
C THR A 1029 10.59 67.70 36.47
N SER A 1030 11.62 68.39 36.96
CA SER A 1030 13.03 68.05 36.71
C SER A 1030 13.39 67.90 35.22
N CYS A 1031 12.72 68.63 34.33
CA CYS A 1031 12.96 68.55 32.88
C CYS A 1031 13.99 69.59 32.42
N THR A 1032 14.71 69.28 31.34
CA THR A 1032 15.66 70.21 30.70
C THR A 1032 15.23 70.48 29.27
N LEU A 1033 14.96 71.74 28.93
CA LEU A 1033 14.59 72.16 27.57
C LEU A 1033 15.68 73.09 27.05
N SER A 1034 16.62 72.62 26.22
CA SER A 1034 17.80 73.39 25.79
C SER A 1034 18.08 73.34 24.29
N GLY A 1035 18.61 74.42 23.72
CA GLY A 1035 19.00 74.44 22.30
C GLY A 1035 17.84 74.34 21.30
N ASN A 1036 16.60 74.56 21.74
CA ASN A 1036 15.42 74.48 20.89
C ASN A 1036 15.10 75.86 20.31
N CYS A 1037 15.06 75.97 18.98
CA CYS A 1037 15.02 77.25 18.30
C CYS A 1037 13.96 77.29 17.23
N ALA A 1038 13.27 78.41 17.13
CA ALA A 1038 12.31 78.58 16.07
C ALA A 1038 13.02 78.68 14.71
N SER A 1039 12.48 78.00 13.70
CA SER A 1039 13.13 77.86 12.39
C SER A 1039 13.31 79.23 11.71
N MET A 1040 14.55 79.55 11.30
CA MET A 1040 14.90 80.78 10.56
C MET A 1040 14.77 80.64 9.03
N ASN A 1041 14.46 79.43 8.54
CA ASN A 1041 14.51 79.13 7.12
C ASN A 1041 13.12 79.30 6.49
N SER A 1042 12.90 80.47 5.88
CA SER A 1042 11.90 80.80 4.82
C SER A 1042 10.50 81.37 5.17
N VAL A 1043 10.17 81.71 6.42
CA VAL A 1043 8.90 82.39 6.82
C VAL A 1043 9.21 83.38 7.97
N PRO A 1044 8.55 84.56 8.12
CA PRO A 1044 9.01 85.59 9.06
C PRO A 1044 9.07 85.05 10.50
N ILE A 1045 10.19 85.38 11.16
CA ILE A 1045 10.55 85.18 12.58
C ILE A 1045 9.35 84.72 13.41
N ALA A 1046 9.47 83.57 14.07
CA ALA A 1046 8.47 82.99 14.95
C ALA A 1046 7.73 84.06 15.77
N THR A 1047 6.44 84.23 15.52
CA THR A 1047 5.68 85.34 16.10
C THR A 1047 5.50 85.19 17.61
N HIS A 1048 5.51 83.97 18.15
CA HIS A 1048 5.23 83.71 19.57
C HIS A 1048 6.05 82.51 20.09
N GLY A 1049 6.84 82.72 21.16
CA GLY A 1049 7.48 81.69 21.98
C GLY A 1049 8.61 80.91 21.32
N GLY A 1050 9.84 81.00 21.86
CA GLY A 1050 11.00 80.26 21.37
C GLY A 1050 11.00 78.78 21.78
N VAL A 1051 10.80 78.47 23.06
CA VAL A 1051 10.89 77.09 23.60
C VAL A 1051 9.51 76.53 23.94
N LEU A 1052 8.71 77.26 24.72
CA LEU A 1052 7.40 76.83 25.20
C LEU A 1052 6.30 77.85 24.88
N TYR A 1053 5.22 77.41 24.25
CA TYR A 1053 4.02 78.21 24.03
C TYR A 1053 2.83 77.65 24.83
N ILE A 1054 2.12 78.50 25.57
CA ILE A 1054 0.97 78.15 26.42
C ILE A 1054 -0.24 78.99 26.02
N GLY A 1055 -1.22 78.39 25.31
CA GLY A 1055 -2.38 79.11 24.78
C GLY A 1055 -3.74 78.71 25.37
N LYS A 1056 -4.72 79.60 25.22
CA LYS A 1056 -6.18 79.37 25.28
C LYS A 1056 -6.62 78.46 26.43
N GLU A 1057 -6.67 79.00 27.64
CA GLU A 1057 -7.15 78.35 28.87
C GLU A 1057 -6.29 77.16 29.34
N SER A 1058 -5.12 76.94 28.73
CA SER A 1058 -4.16 75.95 29.19
C SER A 1058 -3.43 76.38 30.46
N SER A 1059 -2.86 75.42 31.18
CA SER A 1059 -1.95 75.65 32.30
C SER A 1059 -0.71 74.76 32.26
N ALA A 1060 0.45 75.33 32.54
CA ALA A 1060 1.68 74.56 32.69
C ALA A 1060 2.42 74.95 33.97
N THR A 1061 2.97 73.97 34.66
CA THR A 1061 3.83 74.16 35.84
C THR A 1061 5.23 73.68 35.55
N LEU A 1062 6.24 74.52 35.72
CA LEU A 1062 7.65 74.14 35.77
C LEU A 1062 8.05 73.95 37.25
N ALA A 1063 8.53 72.76 37.62
CA ALA A 1063 9.02 72.42 38.95
C ALA A 1063 10.41 71.79 38.84
N GLY A 1064 11.44 72.34 39.50
CA GLY A 1064 12.83 71.89 39.36
C GLY A 1064 13.36 71.78 37.93
N SER A 1065 12.75 72.51 36.97
CA SER A 1065 13.02 72.34 35.54
C SER A 1065 13.83 73.51 34.98
N THR A 1066 14.67 73.25 33.98
CA THR A 1066 15.52 74.26 33.34
C THR A 1066 15.09 74.48 31.90
N VAL A 1067 14.86 75.74 31.53
CA VAL A 1067 14.56 76.19 30.17
C VAL A 1067 15.72 77.05 29.70
N VAL A 1068 16.46 76.60 28.70
CA VAL A 1068 17.54 77.34 28.05
C VAL A 1068 17.03 77.91 26.73
N THR A 1069 16.83 79.22 26.68
CA THR A 1069 16.35 79.94 25.49
C THR A 1069 17.47 80.09 24.46
N CYS A 1070 17.10 80.30 23.19
CA CYS A 1070 18.07 80.56 22.11
C CYS A 1070 17.78 81.84 21.29
N GLY A 1071 17.04 82.79 21.86
CA GLY A 1071 16.91 84.17 21.34
C GLY A 1071 16.05 84.37 20.08
N SER A 1072 15.73 83.33 19.30
CA SER A 1072 15.10 83.48 17.97
C SER A 1072 13.55 83.46 17.96
N ALA A 1073 12.90 84.45 18.58
CA ALA A 1073 11.45 84.70 18.44
C ALA A 1073 11.10 86.20 18.48
N VAL A 1074 9.98 86.60 17.86
CA VAL A 1074 9.44 87.96 17.88
C VAL A 1074 8.99 88.34 19.30
N PHE A 1075 8.25 87.46 19.97
CA PHE A 1075 7.78 87.64 21.35
C PHE A 1075 8.05 86.39 22.19
N GLY A 1076 8.53 86.53 23.42
CA GLY A 1076 8.69 85.39 24.35
C GLY A 1076 9.87 84.47 24.00
N GLY A 1077 11.09 85.01 23.95
CA GLY A 1077 12.30 84.29 23.51
C GLY A 1077 12.54 82.93 24.19
N GLY A 1078 12.05 82.74 25.43
CA GLY A 1078 11.91 81.45 26.09
C GLY A 1078 10.48 80.91 26.10
N ILE A 1079 9.58 81.60 26.80
CA ILE A 1079 8.21 81.14 27.06
C ILE A 1079 7.19 82.21 26.65
N TYR A 1080 6.13 81.81 25.96
CA TYR A 1080 5.01 82.67 25.59
C TYR A 1080 3.69 82.17 26.20
N VAL A 1081 2.96 83.04 26.89
CA VAL A 1081 1.72 82.70 27.59
C VAL A 1081 0.56 83.57 27.09
N ALA A 1082 -0.49 82.93 26.60
CA ALA A 1082 -1.62 83.57 25.92
C ALA A 1082 -2.98 83.09 26.43
N THR A 1083 -3.67 83.94 27.20
CA THR A 1083 -4.96 83.61 27.85
C THR A 1083 -4.86 82.32 28.67
N ALA A 1084 -3.75 82.16 29.40
CA ALA A 1084 -3.35 80.89 30.01
C ALA A 1084 -2.60 81.10 31.33
N THR A 1085 -2.29 80.02 32.05
CA THR A 1085 -1.57 80.07 33.33
C THR A 1085 -0.20 79.39 33.26
N LEU A 1086 0.85 80.11 33.63
CA LEU A 1086 2.19 79.56 33.87
C LEU A 1086 2.50 79.59 35.37
N THR A 1087 2.90 78.46 35.93
CA THR A 1087 3.45 78.36 37.29
C THR A 1087 4.92 77.93 37.22
N ILE A 1088 5.80 78.56 37.97
CA ILE A 1088 7.23 78.26 38.03
C ILE A 1088 7.62 78.12 39.49
N ARG A 1089 8.16 76.98 39.89
CA ARG A 1089 8.50 76.69 41.29
C ARG A 1089 9.71 75.77 41.46
N ASP A 1090 10.07 75.55 42.71
CA ASP A 1090 11.04 74.55 43.15
C ASP A 1090 12.39 74.65 42.44
N GLU A 1091 12.97 75.86 42.41
CA GLU A 1091 14.28 76.15 41.80
C GLU A 1091 14.33 75.98 40.28
N SER A 1092 13.17 76.03 39.60
CA SER A 1092 13.15 76.08 38.14
C SER A 1092 13.85 77.33 37.60
N SER A 1093 14.60 77.19 36.51
CA SER A 1093 15.38 78.26 35.91
C SER A 1093 15.04 78.49 34.43
N ILE A 1094 15.00 79.75 34.00
CA ILE A 1094 14.84 80.17 32.60
C ILE A 1094 16.04 81.05 32.25
N VAL A 1095 16.97 80.49 31.50
CA VAL A 1095 18.27 81.11 31.21
C VAL A 1095 18.53 81.18 29.71
N THR A 1096 19.34 82.12 29.26
CA THR A 1096 19.72 82.22 27.84
C THR A 1096 21.05 81.52 27.55
N HIS A 1097 21.12 80.82 26.42
CA HIS A 1097 22.40 80.41 25.86
C HIS A 1097 23.00 81.56 25.03
N ARG A 1098 24.15 82.12 25.45
CA ARG A 1098 24.89 83.10 24.63
C ARG A 1098 25.54 82.39 23.44
N ALA A 1099 24.84 82.31 22.30
CA ALA A 1099 25.46 82.07 20.99
C ALA A 1099 24.59 82.57 19.82
N THR A 1100 25.15 83.55 19.08
CA THR A 1100 24.77 84.07 17.75
C THR A 1100 23.78 85.26 17.67
N GLN A 1101 23.93 86.01 16.58
CA GLN A 1101 23.68 87.45 16.36
C GLN A 1101 22.19 87.86 16.25
N PHE A 1102 21.26 87.08 16.79
CA PHE A 1102 19.81 87.29 16.66
C PHE A 1102 19.15 87.31 18.05
N ASP A 1103 19.18 88.47 18.70
CA ASP A 1103 18.36 88.74 19.89
C ASP A 1103 16.86 88.71 19.54
N ALA A 1104 16.00 88.41 20.52
CA ALA A 1104 14.55 88.47 20.35
C ALA A 1104 14.14 89.87 19.86
N LYS A 1105 13.46 89.93 18.70
CA LYS A 1105 13.34 91.18 17.91
C LYS A 1105 12.34 92.20 18.46
N TYR A 1106 11.53 91.86 19.46
CA TYR A 1106 10.57 92.79 20.08
C TYR A 1106 10.57 92.71 21.62
N ASP A 1107 9.73 91.88 22.26
CA ASP A 1107 9.50 91.96 23.71
C ASP A 1107 9.54 90.58 24.41
N GLY A 1108 9.99 90.54 25.68
CA GLY A 1108 9.93 89.33 26.52
C GLY A 1108 11.01 88.29 26.25
N GLY A 1109 12.28 88.60 26.48
CA GLY A 1109 13.42 87.70 26.16
C GLY A 1109 13.35 86.33 26.86
N GLY A 1110 12.98 86.31 28.14
CA GLY A 1110 12.72 85.08 28.90
C GLY A 1110 11.25 84.64 28.82
N ILE A 1111 10.32 85.45 29.34
CA ILE A 1111 8.88 85.16 29.40
C ILE A 1111 8.07 86.31 28.83
N TYR A 1112 7.08 86.02 27.99
CA TYR A 1112 6.07 86.97 27.52
C TYR A 1112 4.67 86.58 27.99
N ILE A 1113 3.96 87.49 28.66
CA ILE A 1113 2.60 87.32 29.17
C ILE A 1113 1.62 88.20 28.37
N GLN A 1114 0.78 87.59 27.54
CA GLN A 1114 -0.28 88.27 26.79
C GLN A 1114 -1.51 88.56 27.68
N ARG A 1115 -2.38 89.47 27.25
CA ARG A 1115 -3.64 89.85 27.92
C ARG A 1115 -4.44 88.64 28.45
N ASN A 1116 -5.03 88.79 29.63
CA ASN A 1116 -5.84 87.79 30.34
C ASN A 1116 -5.07 86.50 30.71
N SER A 1117 -3.76 86.60 30.94
CA SER A 1117 -2.93 85.48 31.36
C SER A 1117 -2.48 85.61 32.82
N LYS A 1118 -2.04 84.49 33.39
CA LYS A 1118 -1.57 84.39 34.78
C LYS A 1118 -0.15 83.84 34.86
N LEU A 1119 0.70 84.50 35.64
CA LEU A 1119 2.05 84.03 35.98
C LEU A 1119 2.18 83.87 37.50
N ILE A 1120 2.61 82.71 37.96
CA ILE A 1120 2.87 82.40 39.37
C ILE A 1120 4.31 81.91 39.50
N GLY A 1121 5.20 82.68 40.11
CA GLY A 1121 6.57 82.28 40.41
C GLY A 1121 6.78 82.10 41.92
N LYS A 1122 7.37 80.98 42.35
CA LYS A 1122 7.72 80.71 43.74
C LYS A 1122 9.03 79.93 43.84
N ASN A 1123 10.11 80.59 44.24
CA ASN A 1123 11.47 80.03 44.21
C ASN A 1123 11.89 79.63 42.79
N ALA A 1124 11.99 80.63 41.91
CA ALA A 1124 12.33 80.46 40.49
C ALA A 1124 13.39 81.48 40.06
N THR A 1125 14.13 81.20 38.99
CA THR A 1125 15.19 82.07 38.45
C THR A 1125 14.93 82.38 36.98
N VAL A 1126 14.96 83.65 36.57
CA VAL A 1126 14.91 84.06 35.15
C VAL A 1126 16.12 84.95 34.89
N ASP A 1127 17.19 84.41 34.30
CA ASP A 1127 18.51 85.07 34.28
C ASP A 1127 19.17 85.08 32.89
N GLY A 1128 20.00 86.09 32.61
CA GLY A 1128 20.82 86.17 31.40
C GLY A 1128 20.08 86.41 30.08
N ASN A 1129 18.77 86.69 30.11
CA ASN A 1129 17.94 86.86 28.91
C ASN A 1129 18.12 88.23 28.24
N THR A 1130 18.11 88.28 26.89
CA THR A 1130 18.29 89.50 26.07
C THR A 1130 17.11 89.73 25.12
N VAL A 1131 16.85 91.00 24.80
CA VAL A 1131 15.75 91.44 23.91
C VAL A 1131 16.11 92.79 23.29
N THR A 1132 15.58 93.11 22.11
CA THR A 1132 15.85 94.41 21.44
C THR A 1132 14.92 95.56 21.86
N ASN A 1133 13.70 95.31 22.36
CA ASN A 1133 12.85 96.33 23.01
C ASN A 1133 12.70 96.08 24.53
N ASP A 1134 11.52 95.71 25.04
CA ASP A 1134 11.19 95.73 26.46
C ASP A 1134 11.10 94.32 27.09
N GLY A 1135 11.46 94.23 28.38
CA GLY A 1135 11.24 93.03 29.20
C GLY A 1135 12.20 91.88 28.90
N ALA A 1136 13.50 92.10 29.11
CA ALA A 1136 14.55 91.10 28.88
C ALA A 1136 14.30 89.77 29.62
N ALA A 1137 13.96 89.83 30.91
CA ALA A 1137 13.56 88.65 31.67
C ALA A 1137 12.06 88.34 31.50
N ILE A 1138 11.18 89.29 31.80
CA ILE A 1138 9.72 89.11 31.75
C ILE A 1138 9.07 90.36 31.13
N TYR A 1139 8.17 90.15 30.16
CA TYR A 1139 7.31 91.19 29.60
C TYR A 1139 5.83 90.87 29.85
N ILE A 1140 5.04 91.87 30.24
CA ILE A 1140 3.60 91.75 30.51
C ILE A 1140 2.84 92.75 29.64
N ALA A 1141 2.04 92.26 28.70
CA ALA A 1141 1.24 93.10 27.81
C ALA A 1141 0.08 93.79 28.54
N SER A 1142 -0.35 94.97 28.08
CA SER A 1142 -1.43 95.76 28.70
C SER A 1142 -2.78 95.02 28.77
N GLY A 1143 -3.33 94.65 29.93
CA GLY A 1143 -4.62 93.94 30.05
C GLY A 1143 -4.93 93.44 31.47
N LYS A 1144 -6.02 92.68 31.68
CA LYS A 1144 -6.37 92.07 32.98
C LYS A 1144 -5.50 90.83 33.27
N ASN A 1145 -4.20 91.04 33.50
CA ASN A 1145 -3.26 89.97 33.85
C ASN A 1145 -3.12 89.83 35.38
N SER A 1146 -2.75 88.63 35.84
CA SER A 1146 -2.45 88.35 37.25
C SER A 1146 -1.04 87.80 37.38
N VAL A 1147 -0.16 88.51 38.08
CA VAL A 1147 1.24 88.11 38.27
C VAL A 1147 1.55 88.07 39.77
N VAL A 1148 2.01 86.91 40.25
CA VAL A 1148 2.46 86.70 41.63
C VAL A 1148 3.86 86.12 41.56
N LEU A 1149 4.88 86.90 41.92
CA LEU A 1149 6.29 86.51 41.77
C LEU A 1149 7.02 86.57 43.11
N ASN A 1150 7.59 85.42 43.49
CA ASN A 1150 8.66 85.29 44.47
C ASN A 1150 9.81 84.53 43.77
N ALA A 1151 10.63 85.27 43.02
CA ALA A 1151 11.62 84.74 42.09
C ALA A 1151 12.83 85.69 42.00
N SER A 1152 14.01 85.15 41.69
CA SER A 1152 15.19 85.93 41.26
C SER A 1152 15.02 86.24 39.77
N VAL A 1153 14.83 87.51 39.43
CA VAL A 1153 14.58 88.00 38.05
C VAL A 1153 15.70 88.96 37.65
#